data_AF-A0A812MIL3-F1
#
_entry.id   AF-A0A812MIL3-F1
#
_cell.length_a   1.000
_cell.length_b   1.000
_cell.length_c   1.000
_cell.angle_alpha   90.00
_cell.angle_beta   90.00
_cell.angle_gamma   90.00
#
_symmetry.space_group_name_H-M   'P 1'
#
loop_
_entity.id
_entity.type
_entity.pdbx_description
1 polymer ?
#
loop_
_entity_poly.entity_id
_entity_poly.type
_entity_poly.pdbx_seq_one_letter_code
_entity_poly.pdbx_strand_id
1 'polypeptide(L)'
;MGKKAKAVGLVEAWRKHGERWTSRYPWLIAMKDESGKVQSLGCSVCCEAPEIQATKNAFASCGIVHTAQTSLFDKHEKSKGHRSRSESMLQGPVPVVAPPVRQFADVLEAVFRGDTEVASCGPWKFRCIVWALAEAHRNRLRSSIERSVCMSIQQDVRNGQLLVKFTSVDPALESTEGVLGQVDLEDKFGLDSKSLVQGTLYVLHKLAARGLGQPSRAEASTQAVSLDRSLVEHMKEVVEVFAADAAPDEQRAGKILRTFFPKLQLVQYDKDLVTGPEAITQKIRYSGVFQKRFQAAVADMTSNQKTRIRNLTCAKHRWASAALPFRRSVLYWGPLMRVAQSILDERGRSSPEGAIARKWLLSLTPEVALQLALVADATDETSEVLRFFDRDKFSSSETTSQVDKFLCKCTWLFERQGALKTGFTAFMLNSLRVPHNFRVDGQMRTIAAPSQQEIDRAMGRMVNWLQLARHTIKAEMPSFESLQLFRIFSLDMEASPEDLRRFAGMLQLDHTQFVRQYEDMRPTAMWHFRNGCASSEAAWVASFKKTRQQSTHSALHAALCRYIAWQANTTSIERAFSKAMQSTSARRGDVSEHRVDDEVQLISLARNLGRARATALPRHESLIDAARALWSEQFGPPRERPRLPEHLLGQKRKSVKENTEVAFLKKRRMDVAAGASESGIDSRTASTARARVVGQDGWEQAQEEEKNFTQKKLMIRFFEAVLEGAVPWESLSQRLREHYLAYRAHDAKLSANALTKKTYKFQRPAFPDLTGRTVWWPEDTQTHAGEMNLRRLARALGMVVAECPLQAQVHVWLQLTSAEARQAHSWKVALHGKFVMDLVCLLSKGQRGGFLTHLPAIMVKRVVYISPGFARDHPEIAHDVLYFCKPHFRAGRSDWRRERSLPDFLREVQKVTAAKHPTRVLAFGTEQDRAGELGNLKLFLTASDLPTLQVIDVKRSSCGLDK
;
A
#
# COMPACT_ATOMS: atom_id res chain seq x y z
N MET A 1 -61.20 -8.42 -34.24
CA MET A 1 -61.86 -9.73 -34.07
C MET A 1 -60.90 -10.70 -33.40
N GLY A 2 -60.99 -10.88 -32.08
CA GLY A 2 -60.18 -11.86 -31.35
C GLY A 2 -61.00 -13.11 -31.03
N LYS A 3 -60.65 -14.25 -31.62
CA LYS A 3 -61.09 -15.57 -31.11
C LYS A 3 -59.94 -16.16 -30.28
N LYS A 4 -60.09 -16.20 -28.96
CA LYS A 4 -59.25 -17.03 -28.08
C LYS A 4 -59.54 -18.49 -28.43
N ALA A 5 -58.59 -19.17 -29.07
CA ALA A 5 -58.64 -20.62 -29.22
C ALA A 5 -58.40 -21.28 -27.85
N LYS A 6 -59.30 -22.14 -27.40
CA LYS A 6 -59.12 -23.00 -26.22
C LYS A 6 -57.82 -23.80 -26.39
N ALA A 7 -56.96 -23.80 -25.38
CA ALA A 7 -55.75 -24.62 -25.37
C ALA A 7 -56.15 -26.10 -25.44
N VAL A 8 -55.79 -26.76 -26.54
CA VAL A 8 -55.91 -28.20 -26.71
C VAL A 8 -54.85 -28.86 -25.83
N GLY A 9 -55.24 -29.76 -24.93
CA GLY A 9 -54.31 -30.49 -24.07
C GLY A 9 -53.29 -31.31 -24.87
N LEU A 10 -52.07 -31.46 -24.35
CA LEU A 10 -50.92 -32.11 -25.02
C LEU A 10 -51.27 -33.49 -25.63
N VAL A 11 -52.10 -34.27 -24.94
CA VAL A 11 -52.58 -35.59 -25.39
C VAL A 11 -53.32 -35.50 -26.73
N GLU A 12 -54.22 -34.53 -26.86
CA GLU A 12 -55.05 -34.34 -28.07
C GLU A 12 -54.23 -33.71 -29.22
N ALA A 13 -53.28 -32.84 -28.88
CA ALA A 13 -52.33 -32.29 -29.85
C ALA A 13 -51.39 -33.38 -30.41
N TRP A 14 -50.89 -34.28 -29.54
CA TRP A 14 -50.05 -35.41 -29.95
C TRP A 14 -50.83 -36.43 -30.77
N ARG A 15 -52.08 -36.74 -30.39
CA ARG A 15 -52.96 -37.63 -31.18
C ARG A 15 -53.20 -37.11 -32.60
N LYS A 16 -53.33 -35.79 -32.75
CA LYS A 16 -53.64 -35.14 -34.04
C LYS A 16 -52.41 -34.84 -34.91
N HIS A 17 -51.25 -34.61 -34.30
CA HIS A 17 -50.05 -34.10 -35.01
C HIS A 17 -48.76 -34.87 -34.73
N GLY A 18 -48.74 -35.82 -33.79
CA GLY A 18 -47.54 -36.51 -33.32
C GLY A 18 -46.77 -37.19 -34.44
N GLU A 19 -47.44 -37.96 -35.29
CA GLU A 19 -46.81 -38.66 -36.42
C GLU A 19 -46.14 -37.71 -37.41
N ARG A 20 -46.80 -36.56 -37.69
CA ARG A 20 -46.24 -35.51 -38.54
C ARG A 20 -45.06 -34.78 -37.87
N TRP A 21 -45.09 -34.63 -36.54
CA TRP A 21 -44.00 -34.02 -35.79
C TRP A 21 -42.79 -34.92 -35.69
N THR A 22 -42.96 -36.23 -35.44
CA THR A 22 -41.85 -37.19 -35.37
C THR A 22 -41.23 -37.45 -36.74
N SER A 23 -42.02 -37.40 -37.81
CA SER A 23 -41.48 -37.48 -39.19
C SER A 23 -40.62 -36.26 -39.54
N ARG A 24 -41.01 -35.06 -39.10
CA ARG A 24 -40.25 -33.82 -39.35
C ARG A 24 -39.08 -33.61 -38.39
N TYR A 25 -39.20 -34.06 -37.14
CA TYR A 25 -38.18 -33.93 -36.10
C TYR A 25 -37.91 -35.34 -35.52
N PRO A 26 -37.03 -36.13 -36.16
CA PRO A 26 -36.75 -37.50 -35.74
C PRO A 26 -36.17 -37.63 -34.33
N TRP A 27 -35.61 -36.54 -33.79
CA TRP A 27 -35.09 -36.45 -32.42
C TRP A 27 -36.18 -36.23 -31.36
N LEU A 28 -37.42 -35.90 -31.75
CA LEU A 28 -38.50 -35.59 -30.82
C LEU A 28 -39.10 -36.89 -30.27
N ILE A 29 -39.06 -37.05 -28.94
CA ILE A 29 -39.60 -38.23 -28.25
C ILE A 29 -40.77 -37.86 -27.35
N ALA A 30 -41.72 -38.79 -27.21
CA ALA A 30 -42.86 -38.66 -26.32
C ALA A 30 -42.79 -39.71 -25.21
N MET A 31 -42.83 -39.24 -23.96
CA MET A 31 -42.91 -40.10 -22.78
C MET A 31 -44.37 -40.45 -22.54
N LYS A 32 -44.65 -41.75 -22.41
CA LYS A 32 -46.00 -42.28 -22.17
C LYS A 32 -46.12 -42.78 -20.73
N ASP A 33 -47.30 -42.66 -20.15
CA ASP A 33 -47.65 -43.28 -18.88
C ASP A 33 -47.94 -44.79 -19.04
N GLU A 34 -48.18 -45.48 -17.93
CA GLU A 34 -48.50 -46.92 -17.88
C GLU A 34 -49.78 -47.29 -18.66
N SER A 35 -50.65 -46.31 -18.95
CA SER A 35 -51.87 -46.47 -19.76
C SER A 35 -51.65 -46.20 -21.25
N GLY A 36 -50.43 -45.86 -21.66
CA GLY A 36 -50.04 -45.56 -23.04
C GLY A 36 -50.33 -44.12 -23.49
N LYS A 37 -50.76 -43.22 -22.60
CA LYS A 37 -51.03 -41.81 -22.92
C LYS A 37 -49.77 -40.96 -22.79
N VAL A 38 -49.58 -40.01 -23.72
CA VAL A 38 -48.40 -39.12 -23.71
C VAL A 38 -48.49 -38.09 -22.60
N GLN A 39 -47.51 -38.12 -21.69
CA GLN A 39 -47.40 -37.24 -20.53
C GLN A 39 -46.48 -36.04 -20.78
N SER A 40 -45.37 -36.22 -21.50
CA SER A 40 -44.44 -35.14 -21.84
C SER A 40 -43.67 -35.41 -23.13
N LEU A 41 -43.08 -34.35 -23.70
CA LEU A 41 -42.17 -34.43 -24.85
C LEU A 41 -40.74 -34.04 -24.47
N GLY A 42 -39.78 -34.61 -25.19
CA GLY A 42 -38.35 -34.37 -25.02
C GLY A 42 -37.55 -34.57 -26.30
N CYS A 43 -36.22 -34.48 -26.20
CA CYS A 43 -35.30 -34.73 -27.30
C CYS A 43 -34.40 -35.92 -26.97
N SER A 44 -34.39 -36.95 -27.81
CA SER A 44 -33.53 -38.13 -27.62
C SER A 44 -32.05 -37.77 -27.58
N VAL A 45 -31.60 -36.88 -28.47
CA VAL A 45 -30.21 -36.42 -28.55
C VAL A 45 -29.77 -35.65 -27.28
N CYS A 46 -30.68 -34.93 -26.63
CA CYS A 46 -30.36 -34.13 -25.45
C CYS A 46 -30.63 -34.86 -24.12
N CYS A 47 -31.56 -35.82 -24.07
CA CYS A 47 -31.87 -36.57 -22.84
C CYS A 47 -30.71 -37.54 -22.46
N GLU A 48 -29.81 -37.89 -23.38
CA GLU A 48 -28.62 -38.76 -23.13
C GLU A 48 -27.34 -38.03 -22.63
N ALA A 49 -27.38 -36.71 -22.41
CA ALA A 49 -26.19 -35.94 -21.99
C ALA A 49 -26.25 -35.52 -20.50
N PRO A 50 -25.40 -36.07 -19.61
CA PRO A 50 -25.40 -35.74 -18.17
C PRO A 50 -25.15 -34.24 -17.90
N GLU A 51 -24.31 -33.60 -18.73
CA GLU A 51 -23.93 -32.20 -18.61
C GLU A 51 -25.05 -31.23 -18.98
N ILE A 52 -25.97 -31.63 -19.88
CA ILE A 52 -27.10 -30.80 -20.30
C ILE A 52 -28.28 -31.00 -19.33
N GLN A 53 -28.44 -32.18 -18.74
CA GLN A 53 -29.40 -32.42 -17.64
C GLN A 53 -29.12 -31.50 -16.45
N ALA A 54 -27.85 -31.20 -16.14
CA ALA A 54 -27.46 -30.24 -15.11
C ALA A 54 -27.93 -28.79 -15.37
N THR A 55 -28.26 -28.45 -16.62
CA THR A 55 -28.72 -27.09 -17.01
C THR A 55 -30.24 -26.88 -16.96
N LYS A 56 -31.03 -27.89 -16.54
CA LYS A 56 -32.51 -27.85 -16.46
C LYS A 56 -33.22 -27.44 -17.77
N ASN A 57 -32.70 -27.82 -18.94
CA ASN A 57 -33.37 -27.58 -20.22
C ASN A 57 -34.57 -28.54 -20.39
N ALA A 58 -35.77 -28.01 -20.65
CA ALA A 58 -37.02 -28.78 -20.79
C ALA A 58 -36.96 -29.88 -21.87
N PHE A 59 -36.14 -29.74 -22.92
CA PHE A 59 -35.95 -30.80 -23.93
C PHE A 59 -35.02 -31.92 -23.45
N ALA A 60 -34.05 -31.63 -22.57
CA ALA A 60 -33.08 -32.60 -22.04
C ALA A 60 -33.59 -33.32 -20.79
N SER A 61 -34.52 -32.70 -20.05
CA SER A 61 -35.25 -33.34 -18.95
C SER A 61 -36.59 -33.93 -19.40
N CYS A 62 -36.84 -33.97 -20.72
CA CYS A 62 -38.05 -34.52 -21.30
C CYS A 62 -39.35 -33.94 -20.62
N GLY A 63 -39.36 -32.61 -20.38
CA GLY A 63 -40.31 -31.89 -19.51
C GLY A 63 -41.31 -30.97 -20.22
N ILE A 64 -41.55 -31.13 -21.52
CA ILE A 64 -42.54 -30.31 -22.24
C ILE A 64 -43.94 -30.90 -22.02
N VAL A 65 -44.76 -30.23 -21.22
CA VAL A 65 -46.06 -30.75 -20.75
C VAL A 65 -47.29 -29.98 -21.27
N HIS A 66 -47.14 -28.72 -21.74
CA HIS A 66 -48.30 -27.86 -22.05
C HIS A 66 -48.25 -27.10 -23.38
N THR A 67 -47.09 -26.93 -24.01
CA THR A 67 -46.90 -26.05 -25.19
C THR A 67 -46.16 -26.75 -26.32
N ALA A 68 -46.78 -27.75 -26.94
CA ALA A 68 -46.23 -28.42 -28.11
C ALA A 68 -46.61 -27.68 -29.41
N GLN A 69 -45.66 -26.92 -29.98
CA GLN A 69 -45.82 -26.22 -31.26
C GLN A 69 -44.55 -26.37 -32.10
N THR A 70 -44.70 -26.44 -33.42
CA THR A 70 -43.58 -26.63 -34.36
C THR A 70 -42.53 -25.53 -34.28
N SER A 71 -42.91 -24.29 -33.98
CA SER A 71 -41.99 -23.17 -33.79
C SER A 71 -41.03 -23.36 -32.62
N LEU A 72 -41.45 -24.09 -31.58
CA LEU A 72 -40.61 -24.45 -30.44
C LEU A 72 -39.59 -25.52 -30.84
N PHE A 73 -40.01 -26.50 -31.66
CA PHE A 73 -39.15 -27.55 -32.17
C PHE A 73 -38.12 -26.99 -33.16
N ASP A 74 -38.53 -26.11 -34.08
CA ASP A 74 -37.63 -25.41 -35.00
C ASP A 74 -36.55 -24.60 -34.26
N LYS A 75 -36.92 -23.95 -33.14
CA LYS A 75 -35.96 -23.20 -32.29
C LYS A 75 -35.00 -24.14 -31.56
N HIS A 76 -35.47 -25.30 -31.11
CA HIS A 76 -34.62 -26.30 -30.45
C HIS A 76 -33.63 -26.93 -31.42
N GLU A 77 -34.09 -27.38 -32.58
CA GLU A 77 -33.25 -27.98 -33.63
C GLU A 77 -32.18 -26.99 -34.12
N LYS A 78 -32.55 -25.71 -34.26
CA LYS A 78 -31.60 -24.64 -34.60
C LYS A 78 -30.75 -24.18 -33.42
N SER A 79 -30.96 -24.69 -32.21
CA SER A 79 -30.14 -24.29 -31.06
C SER A 79 -28.72 -24.84 -31.20
N LYS A 80 -27.72 -24.06 -30.73
CA LYS A 80 -26.31 -24.46 -30.82
C LYS A 80 -26.00 -25.71 -30.00
N GLY A 81 -26.71 -25.92 -28.88
CA GLY A 81 -26.54 -27.11 -28.03
C GLY A 81 -27.03 -28.39 -28.70
N HIS A 82 -28.19 -28.34 -29.36
CA HIS A 82 -28.71 -29.49 -30.12
C HIS A 82 -27.80 -29.83 -31.31
N ARG A 83 -27.44 -28.83 -32.13
CA ARG A 83 -26.57 -29.03 -33.32
C ARG A 83 -25.18 -29.56 -32.97
N SER A 84 -24.55 -28.99 -31.96
CA SER A 84 -23.22 -29.44 -31.52
C SER A 84 -23.24 -30.89 -31.03
N ARG A 85 -24.34 -31.34 -30.40
CA ARG A 85 -24.47 -32.73 -29.94
C ARG A 85 -24.80 -33.68 -31.09
N SER A 86 -25.70 -33.30 -31.99
CA SER A 86 -25.98 -34.08 -33.20
C SER A 86 -24.71 -34.25 -34.05
N GLU A 87 -23.87 -33.22 -34.13
CA GLU A 87 -22.56 -33.28 -34.77
C GLU A 87 -21.55 -34.15 -33.98
N SER A 88 -21.54 -34.10 -32.64
CA SER A 88 -20.66 -34.94 -31.80
C SER A 88 -21.07 -36.42 -31.71
N MET A 89 -22.32 -36.76 -31.98
CA MET A 89 -22.75 -38.15 -32.13
C MET A 89 -22.30 -38.73 -33.47
N LEU A 90 -22.04 -37.87 -34.47
CA LEU A 90 -21.48 -38.24 -35.77
C LEU A 90 -19.95 -38.25 -35.78
N GLN A 91 -19.29 -37.52 -34.88
CA GLN A 91 -17.84 -37.41 -34.77
C GLN A 91 -17.45 -37.53 -33.29
N GLY A 92 -16.79 -38.63 -32.90
CA GLY A 92 -16.48 -38.99 -31.50
C GLY A 92 -15.79 -37.91 -30.63
N PRO A 93 -15.54 -38.19 -29.33
CA PRO A 93 -15.26 -37.17 -28.33
C PRO A 93 -14.03 -36.30 -28.65
N VAL A 94 -14.24 -34.98 -28.68
CA VAL A 94 -13.22 -33.95 -28.94
C VAL A 94 -12.33 -33.74 -27.69
N PRO A 95 -10.99 -33.68 -27.81
CA PRO A 95 -10.10 -33.50 -26.68
C PRO A 95 -10.25 -32.11 -26.02
N VAL A 96 -10.07 -32.06 -24.70
CA VAL A 96 -10.17 -30.85 -23.86
C VAL A 96 -8.99 -29.91 -24.12
N VAL A 97 -9.23 -28.68 -24.60
CA VAL A 97 -8.17 -27.69 -24.92
C VAL A 97 -8.31 -26.44 -24.04
N ALA A 98 -7.30 -26.16 -23.20
CA ALA A 98 -7.17 -24.90 -22.45
C ALA A 98 -7.12 -23.67 -23.39
N PRO A 99 -7.42 -22.45 -22.90
CA PRO A 99 -7.31 -21.23 -23.72
C PRO A 99 -5.92 -21.09 -24.37
N PRO A 100 -5.83 -20.47 -25.57
CA PRO A 100 -4.57 -20.29 -26.27
C PRO A 100 -3.54 -19.50 -25.44
N VAL A 101 -2.24 -19.79 -25.63
CA VAL A 101 -1.10 -19.09 -24.99
C VAL A 101 -1.25 -17.57 -25.05
N ARG A 102 -1.68 -17.05 -26.21
CA ARG A 102 -1.88 -15.61 -26.41
C ARG A 102 -2.94 -15.02 -25.48
N GLN A 103 -4.01 -15.74 -25.15
CA GLN A 103 -5.03 -15.23 -24.22
C GLN A 103 -4.51 -15.14 -22.79
N PHE A 104 -3.69 -16.10 -22.34
CA PHE A 104 -3.00 -16.01 -21.06
C PHE A 104 -2.01 -14.84 -21.04
N ALA A 105 -1.28 -14.61 -22.14
CA ALA A 105 -0.38 -13.47 -22.30
C ALA A 105 -1.13 -12.13 -22.24
N ASP A 106 -2.26 -12.00 -22.95
CA ASP A 106 -3.08 -10.79 -22.95
C ASP A 106 -3.65 -10.47 -21.55
N VAL A 107 -4.09 -11.50 -20.81
CA VAL A 107 -4.55 -11.34 -19.41
C VAL A 107 -3.40 -10.93 -18.49
N LEU A 108 -2.22 -11.53 -18.63
CA LEU A 108 -1.04 -11.17 -17.84
C LEU A 108 -0.62 -9.71 -18.10
N GLU A 109 -0.61 -9.27 -19.36
CA GLU A 109 -0.33 -7.89 -19.74
C GLU A 109 -1.39 -6.91 -19.22
N ALA A 110 -2.66 -7.33 -19.20
CA ALA A 110 -3.76 -6.56 -18.64
C ALA A 110 -3.59 -6.37 -17.12
N VAL A 111 -3.24 -7.43 -16.39
CA VAL A 111 -2.91 -7.35 -14.95
C VAL A 111 -1.72 -6.41 -14.70
N PHE A 112 -0.68 -6.45 -15.55
CA PHE A 112 0.45 -5.53 -15.45
C PHE A 112 0.07 -4.05 -15.63
N ARG A 113 -1.00 -3.77 -16.40
CA ARG A 113 -1.56 -2.43 -16.57
C ARG A 113 -2.55 -2.03 -15.47
N GLY A 114 -3.00 -2.99 -14.66
CA GLY A 114 -4.06 -2.80 -13.67
C GLY A 114 -5.47 -2.86 -14.26
N ASP A 115 -5.64 -3.49 -15.43
CA ASP A 115 -6.94 -3.72 -16.05
C ASP A 115 -7.69 -4.85 -15.32
N THR A 116 -9.01 -4.73 -15.16
CA THR A 116 -9.86 -5.72 -14.45
C THR A 116 -10.48 -6.78 -15.35
N GLU A 117 -10.34 -6.60 -16.66
CA GLU A 117 -10.87 -7.46 -17.70
C GLU A 117 -10.11 -7.22 -19.01
N VAL A 118 -10.21 -8.17 -19.94
CA VAL A 118 -9.78 -7.97 -21.33
C VAL A 118 -10.99 -8.20 -22.20
N ALA A 119 -11.26 -7.32 -23.18
CA ALA A 119 -12.42 -7.45 -24.05
C ALA A 119 -12.52 -8.83 -24.76
N SER A 120 -11.37 -9.50 -24.98
CA SER A 120 -11.29 -10.84 -25.56
C SER A 120 -11.67 -11.98 -24.60
N CYS A 121 -11.75 -11.73 -23.28
CA CYS A 121 -12.16 -12.70 -22.27
C CYS A 121 -13.18 -12.11 -21.27
N GLY A 122 -14.36 -12.72 -21.16
CA GLY A 122 -15.37 -12.24 -20.19
C GLY A 122 -14.88 -12.32 -18.73
N PRO A 123 -15.51 -11.59 -17.79
CA PRO A 123 -15.02 -11.41 -16.41
C PRO A 123 -14.74 -12.72 -15.65
N TRP A 124 -15.59 -13.74 -15.84
CA TRP A 124 -15.39 -15.06 -15.26
C TRP A 124 -14.12 -15.75 -15.76
N LYS A 125 -13.93 -15.75 -17.09
CA LYS A 125 -12.76 -16.38 -17.73
C LYS A 125 -11.49 -15.64 -17.36
N PHE A 126 -11.54 -14.30 -17.30
CA PHE A 126 -10.45 -13.47 -16.80
C PHE A 126 -10.03 -13.91 -15.39
N ARG A 127 -10.99 -14.05 -14.47
CA ARG A 127 -10.73 -14.48 -13.09
C ARG A 127 -10.08 -15.86 -13.00
N CYS A 128 -10.56 -16.84 -13.77
CA CYS A 128 -9.96 -18.18 -13.80
C CYS A 128 -8.54 -18.17 -14.38
N ILE A 129 -8.26 -17.35 -15.42
CA ILE A 129 -6.91 -17.22 -16.01
C ILE A 129 -5.96 -16.56 -15.02
N VAL A 130 -6.40 -15.50 -14.32
CA VAL A 130 -5.61 -14.82 -13.27
C VAL A 130 -5.22 -15.80 -12.17
N TRP A 131 -6.18 -16.57 -11.66
CA TRP A 131 -5.89 -17.58 -10.63
C TRP A 131 -4.91 -18.65 -11.13
N ALA A 132 -5.11 -19.18 -12.36
CA ALA A 132 -4.23 -20.21 -12.91
C ALA A 132 -2.78 -19.71 -13.11
N LEU A 133 -2.61 -18.45 -13.55
CA LEU A 133 -1.31 -17.80 -13.66
C LEU A 133 -0.66 -17.59 -12.28
N ALA A 134 -1.44 -17.14 -11.30
CA ALA A 134 -0.94 -16.87 -9.95
C ALA A 134 -0.56 -18.17 -9.23
N GLU A 135 -1.36 -19.23 -9.35
CA GLU A 135 -1.06 -20.53 -8.75
C GLU A 135 0.11 -21.22 -9.43
N ALA A 136 0.23 -21.13 -10.76
CA ALA A 136 1.44 -21.59 -11.47
C ALA A 136 2.69 -20.85 -10.98
N HIS A 137 2.58 -19.54 -10.72
CA HIS A 137 3.68 -18.77 -10.17
C HIS A 137 4.00 -19.19 -8.73
N ARG A 138 3.01 -19.34 -7.87
CA ARG A 138 3.18 -19.83 -6.49
C ARG A 138 3.83 -21.22 -6.47
N ASN A 139 3.43 -22.14 -7.34
CA ASN A 139 4.08 -23.46 -7.47
C ASN A 139 5.58 -23.34 -7.75
N ARG A 140 5.98 -22.43 -8.65
CA ARG A 140 7.41 -22.17 -8.90
C ARG A 140 8.12 -21.59 -7.69
N LEU A 141 7.48 -20.67 -6.97
CA LEU A 141 8.05 -20.09 -5.74
C LEU A 141 8.22 -21.16 -4.66
N ARG A 142 7.20 -22.00 -4.43
CA ARG A 142 7.26 -23.14 -3.49
C ARG A 142 8.43 -24.05 -3.81
N SER A 143 8.54 -24.56 -5.03
CA SER A 143 9.66 -25.44 -5.44
C SER A 143 11.04 -24.78 -5.36
N SER A 144 11.11 -23.46 -5.47
CA SER A 144 12.37 -22.73 -5.28
C SER A 144 12.73 -22.60 -3.79
N ILE A 145 11.74 -22.27 -2.95
CA ILE A 145 11.90 -22.19 -1.50
C ILE A 145 12.27 -23.55 -0.91
N GLU A 146 11.66 -24.65 -1.36
CA GLU A 146 11.99 -26.02 -0.93
C GLU A 146 13.45 -26.41 -1.16
N ARG A 147 14.09 -25.81 -2.17
CA ARG A 147 15.50 -26.05 -2.50
C ARG A 147 16.41 -24.99 -1.90
N SER A 148 15.88 -24.00 -1.20
CA SER A 148 16.69 -22.89 -0.70
C SER A 148 17.52 -23.32 0.51
N VAL A 149 18.73 -22.78 0.58
CA VAL A 149 19.63 -22.96 1.73
C VAL A 149 19.61 -21.77 2.67
N CYS A 150 19.20 -20.61 2.15
CA CYS A 150 19.11 -19.35 2.90
C CYS A 150 18.04 -18.46 2.29
N MET A 151 17.33 -17.71 3.14
CA MET A 151 16.24 -16.81 2.77
C MET A 151 16.24 -15.56 3.67
N SER A 152 15.87 -14.42 3.07
CA SER A 152 15.57 -13.17 3.78
C SER A 152 14.12 -12.78 3.54
N ILE A 153 13.45 -12.22 4.55
CA ILE A 153 12.09 -11.69 4.45
C ILE A 153 12.10 -10.17 4.63
N GLN A 154 11.31 -9.48 3.83
CA GLN A 154 11.06 -8.05 3.97
C GLN A 154 9.56 -7.77 4.15
N GLN A 155 9.18 -6.84 5.02
CA GLN A 155 7.77 -6.43 5.22
C GLN A 155 7.59 -4.90 5.18
N ASP A 156 6.36 -4.45 4.86
CA ASP A 156 5.93 -3.04 4.84
C ASP A 156 4.41 -3.00 5.12
N VAL A 157 3.97 -2.03 5.93
CA VAL A 157 2.55 -1.82 6.28
C VAL A 157 2.07 -0.47 5.79
N ARG A 158 0.97 -0.44 5.02
CA ARG A 158 0.35 0.82 4.56
C ARG A 158 -1.16 0.74 4.53
N ASN A 159 -1.82 1.74 5.10
CA ASN A 159 -3.28 1.83 5.17
C ASN A 159 -3.91 0.52 5.68
N GLY A 160 -3.32 -0.06 6.73
CA GLY A 160 -3.78 -1.32 7.31
C GLY A 160 -3.43 -2.59 6.52
N GLN A 161 -2.84 -2.50 5.32
CA GLN A 161 -2.39 -3.68 4.57
C GLN A 161 -0.93 -4.00 4.86
N LEU A 162 -0.64 -5.27 5.10
CA LEU A 162 0.72 -5.83 5.22
C LEU A 162 1.07 -6.55 3.92
N LEU A 163 2.27 -6.30 3.42
CA LEU A 163 2.87 -7.05 2.31
C LEU A 163 4.17 -7.67 2.78
N VAL A 164 4.42 -8.92 2.39
CA VAL A 164 5.65 -9.64 2.72
C VAL A 164 6.33 -10.12 1.44
N LYS A 165 7.62 -9.79 1.29
CA LYS A 165 8.49 -10.22 0.20
C LYS A 165 9.61 -11.10 0.72
N PHE A 166 10.26 -11.81 -0.20
CA PHE A 166 11.44 -12.60 0.13
C PHE A 166 12.48 -12.60 -0.97
N THR A 167 13.69 -12.97 -0.58
CA THR A 167 14.78 -13.40 -1.47
C THR A 167 15.35 -14.69 -0.89
N SER A 168 15.55 -15.70 -1.73
CA SER A 168 16.16 -16.99 -1.35
C SER A 168 17.25 -17.40 -2.33
N VAL A 169 18.14 -18.28 -1.89
CA VAL A 169 19.25 -18.82 -2.70
C VAL A 169 19.30 -20.33 -2.54
N ASP A 170 19.53 -21.04 -3.63
CA ASP A 170 19.68 -22.50 -3.65
C ASP A 170 21.17 -22.94 -3.61
N PRO A 171 21.47 -24.25 -3.47
CA PRO A 171 22.85 -24.76 -3.49
C PRO A 171 23.61 -24.45 -4.78
N ALA A 172 22.92 -24.16 -5.90
CA ALA A 172 23.52 -23.79 -7.17
C ALA A 172 23.84 -22.28 -7.27
N LEU A 173 23.68 -21.54 -6.17
CA LEU A 173 23.83 -20.08 -6.09
C LEU A 173 22.83 -19.33 -6.99
N GLU A 174 21.65 -19.92 -7.25
CA GLU A 174 20.57 -19.28 -7.99
C GLU A 174 19.65 -18.52 -7.04
N SER A 175 19.60 -17.20 -7.21
CA SER A 175 18.71 -16.34 -6.41
C SER A 175 17.28 -16.38 -6.94
N THR A 176 16.31 -16.60 -6.07
CA THR A 176 14.88 -16.40 -6.35
C THR A 176 14.32 -15.26 -5.50
N GLU A 177 13.57 -14.35 -6.12
CA GLU A 177 12.88 -13.26 -5.44
C GLU A 177 11.39 -13.36 -5.74
N GLY A 178 10.55 -13.07 -4.74
CA GLY A 178 9.10 -13.10 -4.92
C GLY A 178 8.34 -12.36 -3.82
N VAL A 179 7.02 -12.40 -3.94
CA VAL A 179 6.08 -11.95 -2.91
C VAL A 179 5.57 -13.19 -2.20
N LEU A 180 5.63 -13.22 -0.87
CA LEU A 180 5.02 -14.30 -0.09
C LEU A 180 3.50 -14.15 -0.07
N GLY A 181 3.02 -12.90 0.07
CA GLY A 181 1.61 -12.55 -0.01
C GLY A 181 1.30 -11.25 0.73
N GLN A 182 0.02 -10.92 0.79
CA GLN A 182 -0.49 -9.78 1.54
C GLN A 182 -1.67 -10.14 2.45
N VAL A 183 -1.94 -9.28 3.43
CA VAL A 183 -3.10 -9.39 4.33
C VAL A 183 -3.57 -8.01 4.79
N ASP A 184 -4.88 -7.85 4.92
CA ASP A 184 -5.47 -6.69 5.61
C ASP A 184 -5.37 -6.90 7.12
N LEU A 185 -4.43 -6.21 7.75
CA LEU A 185 -4.22 -6.28 9.19
C LEU A 185 -5.35 -5.62 9.96
N GLU A 186 -5.88 -4.48 9.48
CA GLU A 186 -6.92 -3.72 10.18
C GLU A 186 -8.20 -4.55 10.32
N ASP A 187 -8.58 -5.27 9.26
CA ASP A 187 -9.75 -6.14 9.27
C ASP A 187 -9.55 -7.44 10.08
N LYS A 188 -8.35 -8.06 10.02
CA LYS A 188 -8.14 -9.41 10.58
C LYS A 188 -7.50 -9.51 11.96
N PHE A 189 -6.50 -8.68 12.25
CA PHE A 189 -5.61 -8.91 13.39
C PHE A 189 -5.38 -7.66 14.26
N GLY A 190 -5.53 -6.46 13.71
CA GLY A 190 -5.17 -5.18 14.32
C GLY A 190 -3.86 -4.58 13.80
N LEU A 191 -3.46 -3.41 14.30
CA LEU A 191 -2.28 -2.65 13.85
C LEU A 191 -1.18 -2.57 14.91
N ASP A 192 -0.98 -3.65 15.67
CA ASP A 192 0.09 -3.73 16.68
C ASP A 192 1.18 -4.74 16.31
N SER A 193 2.29 -4.72 17.06
CA SER A 193 3.44 -5.62 16.84
C SER A 193 3.11 -7.12 16.85
N LYS A 194 2.05 -7.56 17.57
CA LYS A 194 1.61 -8.96 17.59
C LYS A 194 0.74 -9.27 16.38
N SER A 195 -0.13 -8.34 16.00
CA SER A 195 -0.92 -8.43 14.77
C SER A 195 -0.02 -8.51 13.54
N LEU A 196 1.10 -7.77 13.54
CA LEU A 196 2.12 -7.85 12.50
C LEU A 196 2.77 -9.23 12.42
N VAL A 197 3.16 -9.80 13.57
CA VAL A 197 3.67 -11.18 13.64
C VAL A 197 2.64 -12.15 13.09
N GLN A 198 1.38 -12.06 13.53
CA GLN A 198 0.29 -12.92 13.08
C GLN A 198 0.03 -12.78 11.59
N GLY A 199 0.07 -11.56 11.06
CA GLY A 199 -0.07 -11.28 9.63
C GLY A 199 1.07 -11.87 8.81
N THR A 200 2.31 -11.75 9.27
CA THR A 200 3.48 -12.33 8.61
C THR A 200 3.42 -13.85 8.59
N LEU A 201 3.06 -14.48 9.72
CA LEU A 201 2.83 -15.92 9.78
C LEU A 201 1.67 -16.35 8.88
N TYR A 202 0.55 -15.63 8.90
CA TYR A 202 -0.60 -15.91 8.05
C TYR A 202 -0.21 -15.91 6.57
N VAL A 203 0.60 -14.95 6.13
CA VAL A 203 1.10 -14.87 4.75
C VAL A 203 1.98 -16.07 4.38
N LEU A 204 2.83 -16.55 5.29
CA LEU A 204 3.64 -17.77 5.05
C LEU A 204 2.76 -19.01 4.87
N HIS A 205 1.77 -19.18 5.75
CA HIS A 205 0.81 -20.27 5.68
C HIS A 205 -0.04 -20.19 4.40
N LYS A 206 -0.41 -18.97 3.98
CA LYS A 206 -1.16 -18.71 2.74
C LYS A 206 -0.37 -19.13 1.50
N LEU A 207 0.93 -18.84 1.44
CA LEU A 207 1.79 -19.32 0.34
C LEU A 207 1.88 -20.84 0.31
N ALA A 208 2.00 -21.48 1.48
CA ALA A 208 2.10 -22.93 1.61
C ALA A 208 0.78 -23.68 1.34
N ALA A 209 -0.36 -22.99 1.29
CA ALA A 209 -1.66 -23.57 0.98
C ALA A 209 -1.86 -23.71 -0.53
N ARG A 210 -2.22 -24.91 -1.00
CA ARG A 210 -2.53 -25.17 -2.42
C ARG A 210 -4.02 -24.95 -2.70
N GLY A 211 -4.33 -24.39 -3.87
CA GLY A 211 -5.72 -24.23 -4.33
C GLY A 211 -6.51 -23.12 -3.66
N LEU A 212 -5.87 -22.27 -2.84
CA LEU A 212 -6.55 -21.20 -2.11
C LEU A 212 -7.18 -20.18 -3.08
N GLY A 213 -8.44 -19.81 -2.85
CA GLY A 213 -9.13 -18.79 -3.63
C GLY A 213 -9.61 -19.22 -5.02
N GLN A 214 -9.57 -20.52 -5.34
CA GLN A 214 -10.02 -21.07 -6.63
C GLN A 214 -11.45 -20.60 -6.99
N PRO A 215 -11.67 -20.01 -8.18
CA PRO A 215 -13.01 -19.58 -8.58
C PRO A 215 -13.96 -20.78 -8.81
N SER A 216 -15.06 -20.86 -8.04
CA SER A 216 -16.14 -21.85 -8.22
C SER A 216 -17.44 -21.18 -8.70
N ARG A 217 -18.22 -21.89 -9.54
CA ARG A 217 -19.58 -21.47 -9.95
C ARG A 217 -20.69 -21.95 -9.01
N ALA A 218 -20.40 -22.92 -8.15
CA ALA A 218 -21.32 -23.40 -7.13
C ALA A 218 -20.94 -22.78 -5.78
N GLU A 219 -21.94 -22.37 -4.99
CA GLU A 219 -21.75 -21.76 -3.66
C GLU A 219 -21.14 -22.69 -2.60
N ALA A 220 -20.81 -23.94 -2.94
CA ALA A 220 -20.01 -24.82 -2.09
C ALA A 220 -19.30 -25.88 -2.94
N SER A 221 -18.09 -25.57 -3.41
CA SER A 221 -17.09 -26.60 -3.73
C SER A 221 -15.97 -26.43 -2.72
N THR A 222 -16.09 -27.10 -1.58
CA THR A 222 -15.00 -27.28 -0.61
C THR A 222 -13.99 -28.27 -1.18
N GLN A 223 -13.27 -27.88 -2.23
CA GLN A 223 -12.03 -28.56 -2.58
C GLN A 223 -11.06 -28.28 -1.42
N ALA A 224 -10.59 -29.33 -0.76
CA ALA A 224 -9.84 -29.22 0.49
C ALA A 224 -8.54 -28.45 0.26
N VAL A 225 -8.47 -27.21 0.75
CA VAL A 225 -7.23 -26.43 0.82
C VAL A 225 -6.24 -27.24 1.66
N SER A 226 -5.18 -27.73 1.03
CA SER A 226 -4.12 -28.50 1.71
C SER A 226 -2.96 -27.57 2.04
N LEU A 227 -2.62 -27.48 3.32
CA LEU A 227 -1.46 -26.75 3.81
C LEU A 227 -0.23 -27.65 3.76
N ASP A 228 0.79 -27.25 3.02
CA ASP A 228 2.09 -27.92 3.01
C ASP A 228 2.88 -27.56 4.28
N ARG A 229 2.72 -28.37 5.33
CA ARG A 229 3.41 -28.17 6.61
C ARG A 229 4.92 -28.31 6.48
N SER A 230 5.40 -29.18 5.57
CA SER A 230 6.83 -29.41 5.36
C SER A 230 7.53 -28.16 4.82
N LEU A 231 6.87 -27.46 3.89
CA LEU A 231 7.35 -26.19 3.36
C LEU A 231 7.40 -25.09 4.45
N VAL A 232 6.41 -25.04 5.34
CA VAL A 232 6.40 -24.07 6.45
C VAL A 232 7.55 -24.34 7.42
N GLU A 233 7.79 -25.58 7.82
CA GLU A 233 8.94 -25.92 8.67
C GLU A 233 10.27 -25.59 7.99
N HIS A 234 10.40 -25.90 6.70
CA HIS A 234 11.60 -25.53 5.95
C HIS A 234 11.82 -24.01 5.92
N MET A 235 10.78 -23.21 5.67
CA MET A 235 10.85 -21.74 5.75
C MET A 235 11.31 -21.24 7.12
N LYS A 236 10.92 -21.91 8.22
CA LYS A 236 11.41 -21.54 9.57
C LYS A 236 12.92 -21.72 9.71
N GLU A 237 13.47 -22.76 9.10
CA GLU A 237 14.88 -23.13 9.23
C GLU A 237 15.82 -22.32 8.34
N VAL A 238 15.34 -21.81 7.21
CA VAL A 238 16.15 -21.11 6.18
C VAL A 238 16.04 -19.59 6.23
N VAL A 239 15.05 -19.02 6.92
CA VAL A 239 14.93 -17.56 7.08
C VAL A 239 15.94 -17.07 8.10
N GLU A 240 16.96 -16.35 7.62
CA GLU A 240 18.08 -15.85 8.42
C GLU A 240 18.05 -14.32 8.60
N VAL A 241 17.35 -13.57 7.74
CA VAL A 241 17.32 -12.09 7.81
C VAL A 241 15.89 -11.56 7.71
N PHE A 242 15.57 -10.58 8.57
CA PHE A 242 14.32 -9.83 8.53
C PHE A 242 14.59 -8.34 8.41
N ALA A 243 14.00 -7.72 7.39
CA ALA A 243 14.02 -6.28 7.19
C ALA A 243 12.60 -5.71 7.21
N ALA A 244 12.37 -4.74 8.09
CA ALA A 244 11.12 -4.00 8.18
C ALA A 244 11.41 -2.51 8.20
N ASP A 245 10.38 -1.67 8.13
CA ASP A 245 10.58 -0.24 8.36
C ASP A 245 10.89 0.02 9.85
N ALA A 246 11.39 1.22 10.17
CA ALA A 246 11.78 1.55 11.54
C ALA A 246 10.62 1.98 12.44
N ALA A 247 9.36 1.69 12.08
CA ALA A 247 8.26 1.90 13.00
C ALA A 247 8.48 1.02 14.26
N PRO A 248 8.35 1.58 15.47
CA PRO A 248 8.67 0.86 16.72
C PRO A 248 7.93 -0.47 16.89
N ASP A 249 6.72 -0.58 16.34
CA ASP A 249 5.88 -1.77 16.28
C ASP A 249 6.37 -2.81 15.27
N GLU A 250 6.85 -2.40 14.09
CA GLU A 250 7.49 -3.30 13.11
C GLU A 250 8.82 -3.88 13.64
N GLN A 251 9.63 -3.06 14.30
CA GLN A 251 10.86 -3.52 14.96
C GLN A 251 10.57 -4.50 16.10
N ARG A 252 9.54 -4.23 16.89
CA ARG A 252 9.10 -5.13 17.96
C ARG A 252 8.54 -6.43 17.40
N ALA A 253 7.84 -6.40 16.26
CA ALA A 253 7.40 -7.59 15.55
C ALA A 253 8.59 -8.45 15.12
N GLY A 254 9.66 -7.84 14.56
CA GLY A 254 10.91 -8.54 14.25
C GLY A 254 11.55 -9.24 15.45
N LYS A 255 11.58 -8.57 16.63
CA LYS A 255 12.07 -9.18 17.88
C LYS A 255 11.22 -10.36 18.35
N ILE A 256 9.89 -10.29 18.16
CA ILE A 256 8.98 -11.40 18.49
C ILE A 256 9.18 -12.56 17.50
N LEU A 257 9.38 -12.27 16.21
CA LEU A 257 9.59 -13.27 15.16
C LEU A 257 10.86 -14.11 15.37
N ARG A 258 11.86 -13.65 16.13
CA ARG A 258 13.02 -14.48 16.55
C ARG A 258 12.62 -15.73 17.34
N THR A 259 11.47 -15.73 18.01
CA THR A 259 10.95 -16.94 18.69
C THR A 259 10.48 -18.01 17.72
N PHE A 260 10.14 -17.63 16.49
CA PHE A 260 9.65 -18.51 15.44
C PHE A 260 10.76 -18.86 14.41
N PHE A 261 11.65 -17.92 14.13
CA PHE A 261 12.82 -18.08 13.25
C PHE A 261 14.11 -18.12 14.09
N PRO A 262 14.65 -19.32 14.38
CA PRO A 262 15.77 -19.46 15.31
C PRO A 262 17.08 -18.84 14.81
N LYS A 263 17.23 -18.57 13.50
CA LYS A 263 18.44 -18.01 12.88
C LYS A 263 18.34 -16.51 12.55
N LEU A 264 17.31 -15.82 13.02
CA LEU A 264 16.95 -14.50 12.50
C LEU A 264 17.83 -13.33 13.00
N GLN A 265 18.47 -12.65 12.06
CA GLN A 265 19.22 -11.40 12.25
C GLN A 265 18.36 -10.18 11.90
N LEU A 266 18.54 -9.06 12.63
CA LEU A 266 17.71 -7.85 12.53
C LEU A 266 18.50 -6.69 11.92
N VAL A 267 17.87 -5.88 11.06
CA VAL A 267 18.49 -4.71 10.42
C VAL A 267 17.61 -3.46 10.60
N GLN A 268 18.22 -2.31 10.92
CA GLN A 268 17.52 -1.05 11.26
C GLN A 268 17.98 0.14 10.38
N TYR A 269 17.04 1.01 9.96
CA TYR A 269 17.31 2.30 9.29
C TYR A 269 16.30 3.40 9.66
N ASP A 270 16.78 4.61 9.92
CA ASP A 270 16.02 5.71 10.56
C ASP A 270 15.83 6.94 9.63
N LYS A 271 14.75 7.70 9.79
CA LYS A 271 14.45 8.92 9.01
C LYS A 271 13.64 9.95 9.82
N ASP A 272 14.21 11.15 10.00
CA ASP A 272 13.48 12.41 10.16
C ASP A 272 14.40 13.61 9.88
N LEU A 273 13.94 14.64 9.14
CA LEU A 273 14.28 16.06 9.47
C LEU A 273 13.69 17.22 8.62
N VAL A 274 13.06 17.07 7.43
CA VAL A 274 12.99 18.25 6.50
C VAL A 274 11.64 18.62 5.86
N THR A 275 10.52 18.20 6.43
CA THR A 275 9.19 18.30 5.76
C THR A 275 8.22 19.32 6.35
N GLY A 276 8.76 20.39 6.95
CA GLY A 276 7.97 21.43 7.61
C GLY A 276 6.88 22.08 6.72
N PRO A 277 5.67 22.33 7.25
CA PRO A 277 4.48 22.79 6.51
C PRO A 277 4.55 24.24 5.97
N GLU A 278 5.58 25.01 6.30
CA GLU A 278 5.71 26.44 5.92
C GLU A 278 6.58 26.72 4.68
N ALA A 279 7.14 25.70 4.02
CA ALA A 279 8.05 25.92 2.88
C ALA A 279 7.34 26.48 1.63
N ILE A 280 7.91 27.53 1.02
CA ILE A 280 7.33 28.23 -0.16
C ILE A 280 7.16 27.32 -1.39
N THR A 281 8.04 26.34 -1.54
CA THR A 281 7.97 25.31 -2.58
C THR A 281 6.71 24.43 -2.47
N GLN A 282 6.17 24.25 -1.26
CA GLN A 282 4.89 23.55 -1.05
C GLN A 282 3.69 24.41 -1.46
N LYS A 283 3.75 25.73 -1.25
CA LYS A 283 2.66 26.65 -1.63
C LYS A 283 2.49 26.77 -3.15
N ILE A 284 3.60 26.83 -3.90
CA ILE A 284 3.57 26.83 -5.38
C ILE A 284 3.06 25.47 -5.91
N ARG A 285 3.41 24.36 -5.24
CA ARG A 285 2.98 23.01 -5.63
C ARG A 285 1.46 22.80 -5.50
N TYR A 286 0.84 23.19 -4.38
CA TYR A 286 -0.57 22.88 -4.12
C TYR A 286 -1.56 23.90 -4.72
N SER A 287 -1.06 24.93 -5.42
CA SER A 287 -1.88 25.94 -6.11
C SER A 287 -1.75 25.82 -7.62
N GLY A 288 -2.84 25.40 -8.29
CA GLY A 288 -2.89 25.34 -9.77
C GLY A 288 -2.66 26.69 -10.45
N VAL A 289 -2.97 27.79 -9.76
CA VAL A 289 -2.74 29.16 -10.23
C VAL A 289 -1.25 29.51 -10.21
N PHE A 290 -0.54 29.20 -9.12
CA PHE A 290 0.89 29.50 -9.00
C PHE A 290 1.76 28.59 -9.88
N GLN A 291 1.31 27.36 -10.16
CA GLN A 291 1.95 26.49 -11.16
C GLN A 291 1.92 27.12 -12.57
N LYS A 292 0.77 27.65 -13.02
CA LYS A 292 0.64 28.28 -14.34
C LYS A 292 1.50 29.55 -14.47
N ARG A 293 1.62 30.33 -13.39
CA ARG A 293 2.46 31.55 -13.38
C ARG A 293 3.95 31.25 -13.38
N PHE A 294 4.37 30.21 -12.65
CA PHE A 294 5.75 29.71 -12.72
C PHE A 294 6.10 29.23 -14.15
N GLN A 295 5.16 28.58 -14.83
CA GLN A 295 5.34 28.18 -16.23
C GLN A 295 5.45 29.40 -17.18
N ALA A 296 4.67 30.46 -16.96
CA ALA A 296 4.74 31.69 -17.74
C ALA A 296 6.07 32.46 -17.52
N ALA A 297 6.50 32.62 -16.27
CA ALA A 297 7.76 33.29 -15.94
C ALA A 297 9.02 32.55 -16.46
N VAL A 298 8.94 31.21 -16.57
CA VAL A 298 9.99 30.39 -17.20
C VAL A 298 10.00 30.55 -18.73
N ALA A 299 8.86 30.90 -19.36
CA ALA A 299 8.77 31.11 -20.80
C ALA A 299 9.46 32.42 -21.27
N ASP A 300 9.56 33.42 -20.40
CA ASP A 300 10.12 34.75 -20.68
C ASP A 300 11.66 34.86 -20.52
N MET A 301 12.38 33.75 -20.32
CA MET A 301 13.85 33.76 -20.28
C MET A 301 14.45 33.75 -21.70
N THR A 302 15.42 34.63 -21.95
CA THR A 302 16.04 34.86 -23.27
C THR A 302 17.14 33.85 -23.66
N SER A 303 17.55 32.94 -22.77
CA SER A 303 18.57 31.92 -23.08
C SER A 303 17.96 30.58 -23.54
N ASN A 304 18.76 29.78 -24.25
CA ASN A 304 18.37 28.51 -24.91
C ASN A 304 17.87 27.37 -23.99
N GLN A 305 17.46 27.66 -22.75
CA GLN A 305 16.88 26.72 -21.78
C GLN A 305 15.36 26.45 -21.98
N LYS A 306 14.82 26.80 -23.16
CA LYS A 306 13.38 26.84 -23.50
C LYS A 306 12.58 25.52 -23.42
N THR A 307 13.17 24.37 -23.05
CA THR A 307 12.42 23.09 -23.14
C THR A 307 12.29 22.33 -21.82
N ARG A 308 11.06 22.41 -21.28
CA ARG A 308 10.30 21.41 -20.50
C ARG A 308 10.57 21.30 -18.99
N ILE A 309 9.76 22.02 -18.21
CA ILE A 309 9.43 21.69 -16.82
C ILE A 309 7.90 21.66 -16.63
N ARG A 310 7.41 20.69 -15.83
CA ARG A 310 5.98 20.51 -15.50
C ARG A 310 5.61 20.76 -14.02
N ASN A 311 6.55 20.76 -13.06
CA ASN A 311 6.23 20.88 -11.61
C ASN A 311 7.45 21.15 -10.68
N LEU A 312 7.19 21.43 -9.39
CA LEU A 312 8.14 21.45 -8.27
C LEU A 312 7.81 20.33 -7.26
N THR A 313 7.57 19.11 -7.75
CA THR A 313 7.09 17.98 -6.92
C THR A 313 8.11 17.53 -5.89
N CYS A 314 7.66 17.37 -4.64
CA CYS A 314 8.39 16.80 -3.51
C CYS A 314 7.47 15.82 -2.76
N ALA A 315 7.89 14.60 -2.47
CA ALA A 315 7.12 13.64 -1.67
C ALA A 315 7.54 13.75 -0.20
N LYS A 316 6.61 14.18 0.67
CA LYS A 316 6.90 14.57 2.06
C LYS A 316 7.50 13.46 2.94
N HIS A 317 7.49 12.21 2.51
CA HIS A 317 8.02 11.07 3.26
C HIS A 317 9.44 10.64 2.78
N ARG A 318 10.06 11.36 1.83
CA ARG A 318 11.38 11.00 1.27
C ARG A 318 12.27 12.21 1.01
N TRP A 319 13.39 12.29 1.72
CA TRP A 319 14.42 13.33 1.53
C TRP A 319 14.94 13.41 0.09
N ALA A 320 15.08 12.28 -0.61
CA ALA A 320 15.46 12.23 -2.04
C ALA A 320 14.56 13.07 -2.97
N SER A 321 13.32 13.34 -2.55
CA SER A 321 12.38 14.16 -3.32
C SER A 321 12.55 15.67 -3.11
N ALA A 322 13.29 16.09 -2.08
CA ALA A 322 13.69 17.48 -1.83
C ALA A 322 14.84 17.93 -2.75
N ALA A 323 15.55 16.99 -3.37
CA ALA A 323 16.59 17.27 -4.35
C ALA A 323 16.07 18.12 -5.53
N LEU A 324 14.88 17.78 -6.04
CA LEU A 324 14.25 18.49 -7.16
C LEU A 324 13.96 19.98 -6.86
N PRO A 325 13.27 20.34 -5.76
CA PRO A 325 13.05 21.75 -5.44
C PRO A 325 14.34 22.52 -5.17
N PHE A 326 15.33 21.98 -4.45
CA PHE A 326 16.61 22.68 -4.21
C PHE A 326 17.35 23.00 -5.53
N ARG A 327 17.48 22.00 -6.42
CA ARG A 327 18.14 22.19 -7.72
C ARG A 327 17.42 23.22 -8.60
N ARG A 328 16.09 23.16 -8.64
CA ARG A 328 15.28 24.07 -9.47
C ARG A 328 15.23 25.47 -8.92
N SER A 329 15.27 25.65 -7.60
CA SER A 329 15.41 26.98 -7.01
C SER A 329 16.74 27.64 -7.39
N VAL A 330 17.79 26.87 -7.62
CA VAL A 330 19.09 27.39 -8.09
C VAL A 330 19.08 27.65 -9.60
N LEU A 331 18.69 26.66 -10.41
CA LEU A 331 18.70 26.77 -11.87
C LEU A 331 17.70 27.80 -12.41
N TYR A 332 16.60 28.04 -11.67
CA TYR A 332 15.53 28.98 -12.03
C TYR A 332 15.36 30.09 -11.00
N TRP A 333 16.47 30.56 -10.42
CA TRP A 333 16.50 31.59 -9.39
C TRP A 333 15.71 32.85 -9.77
N GLY A 334 16.01 33.44 -10.94
CA GLY A 334 15.32 34.63 -11.45
C GLY A 334 13.80 34.44 -11.62
N PRO A 335 13.33 33.40 -12.34
CA PRO A 335 11.90 33.09 -12.43
C PRO A 335 11.21 32.89 -11.07
N LEU A 336 11.87 32.23 -10.12
CA LEU A 336 11.31 32.01 -8.78
C LEU A 336 11.08 33.34 -8.03
N MET A 337 12.04 34.26 -8.12
CA MET A 337 11.92 35.61 -7.55
C MET A 337 10.76 36.39 -8.18
N ARG A 338 10.65 36.37 -9.52
CA ARG A 338 9.55 37.04 -10.24
C ARG A 338 8.17 36.53 -9.82
N VAL A 339 8.03 35.22 -9.64
CA VAL A 339 6.77 34.61 -9.20
C VAL A 339 6.45 34.97 -7.76
N ALA A 340 7.41 34.94 -6.85
CA ALA A 340 7.20 35.39 -5.48
C ALA A 340 6.80 36.88 -5.42
N GLN A 341 7.42 37.72 -6.25
CA GLN A 341 7.06 39.13 -6.39
C GLN A 341 5.62 39.31 -6.86
N SER A 342 5.20 38.62 -7.93
CA SER A 342 3.81 38.63 -8.42
C SER A 342 2.81 38.16 -7.35
N ILE A 343 3.15 37.14 -6.56
CA ILE A 343 2.26 36.69 -5.46
C ILE A 343 2.09 37.79 -4.42
N LEU A 344 3.17 38.46 -4.03
CA LEU A 344 3.13 39.55 -3.07
C LEU A 344 2.34 40.75 -3.60
N ASP A 345 2.61 41.17 -4.83
CA ASP A 345 1.98 42.34 -5.46
C ASP A 345 0.47 42.14 -5.64
N GLU A 346 0.04 40.93 -6.03
CA GLU A 346 -1.36 40.67 -6.35
C GLU A 346 -2.21 40.27 -5.15
N ARG A 347 -1.66 39.50 -4.20
CA ARG A 347 -2.43 38.98 -3.06
C ARG A 347 -2.32 39.87 -1.83
N GLY A 348 -1.33 40.76 -1.78
CA GLY A 348 -1.08 41.67 -0.67
C GLY A 348 -0.64 40.96 0.61
N ARG A 349 -0.05 41.73 1.53
CA ARG A 349 0.51 41.24 2.80
C ARG A 349 -0.50 40.63 3.78
N SER A 350 -1.79 40.91 3.60
CA SER A 350 -2.88 40.42 4.44
C SER A 350 -3.32 38.99 4.09
N SER A 351 -2.97 38.49 2.91
CA SER A 351 -3.24 37.11 2.51
C SER A 351 -2.16 36.16 3.06
N PRO A 352 -2.49 34.91 3.44
CA PRO A 352 -1.50 33.91 3.84
C PRO A 352 -0.41 33.68 2.79
N GLU A 353 -0.79 33.68 1.51
CA GLU A 353 0.12 33.48 0.38
C GLU A 353 1.06 34.67 0.17
N GLY A 354 0.53 35.89 0.24
CA GLY A 354 1.32 37.12 0.14
C GLY A 354 2.22 37.33 1.36
N ALA A 355 1.78 36.98 2.57
CA ALA A 355 2.61 37.01 3.77
C ALA A 355 3.82 36.05 3.67
N ILE A 356 3.61 34.87 3.09
CA ILE A 356 4.68 33.88 2.86
C ILE A 356 5.64 34.35 1.76
N ALA A 357 5.12 34.88 0.65
CA ALA A 357 5.95 35.45 -0.42
C ALA A 357 6.79 36.64 0.09
N ARG A 358 6.18 37.51 0.91
CA ARG A 358 6.86 38.61 1.61
C ARG A 358 7.96 38.09 2.52
N LYS A 359 7.66 37.14 3.41
CA LYS A 359 8.63 36.55 4.34
C LYS A 359 9.82 35.95 3.57
N TRP A 360 9.56 35.26 2.46
CA TRP A 360 10.60 34.67 1.63
C TRP A 360 11.45 35.74 0.94
N LEU A 361 10.84 36.71 0.24
CA LEU A 361 11.57 37.81 -0.40
C LEU A 361 12.39 38.62 0.61
N LEU A 362 11.87 38.82 1.83
CA LEU A 362 12.61 39.49 2.90
C LEU A 362 13.84 38.70 3.37
N SER A 363 13.76 37.38 3.36
CA SER A 363 14.85 36.50 3.77
C SER A 363 15.98 36.36 2.76
N LEU A 364 15.81 36.84 1.51
CA LEU A 364 16.81 36.66 0.48
C LEU A 364 18.01 37.58 0.70
N THR A 365 19.18 36.97 0.81
CA THR A 365 20.50 37.62 0.83
C THR A 365 21.45 36.84 -0.09
N PRO A 366 22.60 37.42 -0.50
CA PRO A 366 23.63 36.69 -1.23
C PRO A 366 24.05 35.40 -0.52
N GLU A 367 24.24 35.47 0.80
CA GLU A 367 24.57 34.32 1.64
C GLU A 367 23.48 33.22 1.61
N VAL A 368 22.20 33.58 1.63
CA VAL A 368 21.09 32.61 1.53
C VAL A 368 21.02 31.96 0.15
N ALA A 369 21.24 32.72 -0.92
CA ALA A 369 21.29 32.19 -2.28
C ALA A 369 22.46 31.21 -2.45
N LEU A 370 23.63 31.55 -1.90
CA LEU A 370 24.80 30.67 -1.86
C LEU A 370 24.54 29.41 -1.03
N GLN A 371 23.96 29.54 0.16
CA GLN A 371 23.63 28.42 1.03
C GLN A 371 22.66 27.44 0.33
N LEU A 372 21.68 27.95 -0.41
CA LEU A 372 20.74 27.14 -1.16
C LEU A 372 21.43 26.30 -2.25
N ALA A 373 22.44 26.89 -2.92
CA ALA A 373 23.22 26.22 -3.95
C ALA A 373 24.14 25.13 -3.38
N LEU A 374 24.79 25.42 -2.23
CA LEU A 374 25.59 24.45 -1.49
C LEU A 374 24.75 23.25 -1.01
N VAL A 375 23.55 23.50 -0.51
CA VAL A 375 22.60 22.45 -0.11
C VAL A 375 22.13 21.66 -1.34
N ALA A 376 21.95 22.30 -2.50
CA ALA A 376 21.60 21.60 -3.74
C ALA A 376 22.71 20.63 -4.20
N ASP A 377 23.99 21.03 -4.07
CA ASP A 377 25.14 20.16 -4.33
C ASP A 377 25.18 18.97 -3.34
N ALA A 378 25.04 19.23 -2.03
CA ALA A 378 25.00 18.18 -1.01
C ALA A 378 23.85 17.19 -1.25
N THR A 379 22.70 17.69 -1.66
CA THR A 379 21.51 16.87 -1.92
C THR A 379 21.66 16.05 -3.20
N ASP A 380 22.40 16.51 -4.23
CA ASP A 380 22.67 15.67 -5.41
C ASP A 380 23.60 14.51 -5.11
N GLU A 381 24.66 14.72 -4.32
CA GLU A 381 25.53 13.64 -3.85
C GLU A 381 24.77 12.64 -2.99
N THR A 382 23.97 13.14 -2.03
CA THR A 382 23.11 12.29 -1.19
C THR A 382 22.13 11.49 -2.05
N SER A 383 21.55 12.10 -3.08
CA SER A 383 20.63 11.43 -4.01
C SER A 383 21.32 10.35 -4.86
N GLU A 384 22.62 10.47 -5.12
CA GLU A 384 23.37 9.46 -5.87
C GLU A 384 23.54 8.19 -5.04
N VAL A 385 23.91 8.34 -3.77
CA VAL A 385 24.00 7.22 -2.80
C VAL A 385 22.64 6.60 -2.54
N LEU A 386 21.60 7.42 -2.31
CA LEU A 386 20.24 6.90 -2.13
C LEU A 386 19.76 6.13 -3.36
N ARG A 387 20.13 6.56 -4.57
CA ARG A 387 19.82 5.82 -5.80
C ARG A 387 20.53 4.48 -5.90
N PHE A 388 21.70 4.32 -5.29
CA PHE A 388 22.38 3.02 -5.19
C PHE A 388 21.57 2.08 -4.29
N PHE A 389 21.17 2.54 -3.10
CA PHE A 389 20.33 1.76 -2.19
C PHE A 389 18.89 1.53 -2.69
N ASP A 390 18.40 2.40 -3.57
CA ASP A 390 17.10 2.26 -4.25
C ASP A 390 17.13 1.28 -5.44
N ARG A 391 18.28 0.68 -5.78
CA ARG A 391 18.34 -0.37 -6.80
C ARG A 391 17.67 -1.63 -6.23
N ASP A 392 16.91 -2.31 -7.08
CA ASP A 392 16.20 -3.53 -6.65
C ASP A 392 17.20 -4.64 -6.26
N LYS A 393 18.37 -4.67 -6.92
CA LYS A 393 19.55 -5.43 -6.50
C LYS A 393 20.75 -4.49 -6.40
N PHE A 394 21.38 -4.44 -5.24
CA PHE A 394 22.71 -3.88 -5.06
C PHE A 394 23.56 -4.88 -4.30
N SER A 395 24.85 -4.91 -4.61
CA SER A 395 25.78 -5.80 -3.91
C SER A 395 26.04 -5.25 -2.51
N SER A 396 25.76 -6.04 -1.47
CA SER A 396 26.09 -5.69 -0.07
C SER A 396 27.58 -5.37 0.10
N SER A 397 28.46 -5.99 -0.71
CA SER A 397 29.90 -5.75 -0.68
C SER A 397 30.33 -4.40 -1.26
N GLU A 398 29.48 -3.77 -2.08
CA GLU A 398 29.74 -2.46 -2.68
C GLU A 398 29.27 -1.29 -1.80
N THR A 399 28.45 -1.58 -0.78
CA THR A 399 27.85 -0.60 0.14
C THR A 399 28.90 0.36 0.72
N THR A 400 29.95 -0.18 1.34
CA THR A 400 31.01 0.63 1.98
C THR A 400 31.73 1.50 0.94
N SER A 401 32.06 0.94 -0.23
CA SER A 401 32.73 1.68 -1.31
C SER A 401 31.90 2.87 -1.82
N GLN A 402 30.57 2.71 -1.92
CA GLN A 402 29.69 3.80 -2.37
C GLN A 402 29.56 4.92 -1.33
N VAL A 403 29.52 4.57 -0.06
CA VAL A 403 29.49 5.53 1.06
C VAL A 403 30.81 6.29 1.17
N ASP A 404 31.94 5.60 1.01
CA ASP A 404 33.26 6.19 0.99
C ASP A 404 33.42 7.18 -0.17
N LYS A 405 32.99 6.79 -1.38
CA LYS A 405 32.96 7.68 -2.55
C LYS A 405 32.15 8.94 -2.28
N PHE A 406 31.01 8.82 -1.61
CA PHE A 406 30.20 9.97 -1.20
C PHE A 406 30.93 10.89 -0.23
N LEU A 407 31.55 10.33 0.80
CA LEU A 407 32.32 11.09 1.78
C LEU A 407 33.52 11.79 1.13
N CYS A 408 34.23 11.14 0.22
CA CYS A 408 35.33 11.77 -0.54
C CYS A 408 34.82 12.95 -1.39
N LYS A 409 33.72 12.76 -2.13
CA LYS A 409 33.10 13.84 -2.94
C LYS A 409 32.64 15.01 -2.08
N CYS A 410 31.94 14.77 -0.97
CA CYS A 410 31.49 15.84 -0.07
C CYS A 410 32.66 16.52 0.64
N THR A 411 33.71 15.79 1.00
CA THR A 411 34.94 16.34 1.56
C THR A 411 35.62 17.29 0.56
N TRP A 412 35.72 16.87 -0.71
CA TRP A 412 36.21 17.74 -1.77
C TRP A 412 35.34 19.00 -1.97
N LEU A 413 34.02 18.82 -2.03
CA LEU A 413 33.08 19.92 -2.24
C LEU A 413 33.17 20.98 -1.12
N PHE A 414 33.23 20.56 0.14
CA PHE A 414 33.05 21.45 1.28
C PHE A 414 34.35 21.77 2.04
N GLU A 415 35.19 20.79 2.36
CA GLU A 415 36.47 21.07 3.07
C GLU A 415 37.54 21.61 2.12
N ARG A 416 37.54 21.20 0.85
CA ARG A 416 38.46 21.71 -0.19
C ARG A 416 37.84 22.82 -1.05
N GLN A 417 36.63 23.25 -0.70
CA GLN A 417 35.87 24.29 -1.41
C GLN A 417 35.66 24.01 -2.92
N GLY A 418 35.65 22.73 -3.33
CA GLY A 418 35.42 22.32 -4.72
C GLY A 418 34.06 22.77 -5.26
N ALA A 419 33.07 22.97 -4.38
CA ALA A 419 31.74 23.49 -4.76
C ALA A 419 31.81 24.89 -5.41
N LEU A 420 32.81 25.72 -5.07
CA LEU A 420 32.98 27.03 -5.69
C LEU A 420 33.39 26.93 -7.18
N LYS A 421 33.93 25.78 -7.61
CA LYS A 421 34.48 25.56 -8.96
C LYS A 421 33.51 24.86 -9.91
N THR A 422 32.54 24.09 -9.40
CA THR A 422 31.60 23.32 -10.23
C THR A 422 30.20 23.21 -9.61
N GLY A 423 29.26 22.58 -10.31
CA GLY A 423 27.94 22.25 -9.79
C GLY A 423 26.99 23.42 -9.61
N PHE A 424 26.07 23.28 -8.65
CA PHE A 424 25.00 24.26 -8.41
C PHE A 424 25.56 25.54 -7.78
N THR A 425 26.53 25.41 -6.89
CA THR A 425 27.21 26.52 -6.21
C THR A 425 27.93 27.43 -7.21
N ALA A 426 28.76 26.88 -8.11
CA ALA A 426 29.40 27.66 -9.17
C ALA A 426 28.37 28.30 -10.13
N PHE A 427 27.28 27.60 -10.44
CA PHE A 427 26.20 28.15 -11.27
C PHE A 427 25.51 29.34 -10.61
N MET A 428 25.20 29.25 -9.32
CA MET A 428 24.59 30.35 -8.56
C MET A 428 25.54 31.55 -8.47
N LEU A 429 26.81 31.34 -8.16
CA LEU A 429 27.81 32.41 -8.11
C LEU A 429 27.91 33.16 -9.45
N ASN A 430 27.90 32.43 -10.57
CA ASN A 430 27.88 33.04 -11.89
C ASN A 430 26.59 33.82 -12.16
N SER A 431 25.44 33.31 -11.69
CA SER A 431 24.13 33.98 -11.82
C SER A 431 24.02 35.25 -10.99
N LEU A 432 24.70 35.31 -9.83
CA LEU A 432 24.72 36.47 -8.94
C LEU A 432 25.72 37.56 -9.35
N ARG A 433 26.56 37.31 -10.37
CA ARG A 433 27.39 38.38 -10.99
C ARG A 433 26.53 39.49 -11.58
N VAL A 434 25.32 39.16 -12.00
CA VAL A 434 24.32 40.14 -12.44
C VAL A 434 23.42 40.47 -11.25
N PRO A 435 23.32 41.75 -10.82
CA PRO A 435 22.44 42.14 -9.72
C PRO A 435 20.97 41.84 -10.01
N HIS A 436 20.27 41.24 -9.04
CA HIS A 436 18.83 40.95 -9.10
C HIS A 436 18.06 41.93 -8.24
N ASN A 437 17.24 42.78 -8.86
CA ASN A 437 16.44 43.81 -8.18
C ASN A 437 14.98 43.33 -7.99
N PHE A 438 14.42 43.55 -6.81
CA PHE A 438 13.03 43.19 -6.47
C PHE A 438 12.48 44.07 -5.34
N ARG A 439 11.15 44.24 -5.27
CA ARG A 439 10.51 45.24 -4.41
C ARG A 439 9.76 44.58 -3.27
N VAL A 440 10.01 44.99 -2.04
CA VAL A 440 9.23 44.52 -0.89
C VAL A 440 8.76 45.70 -0.08
N ASP A 441 7.45 45.77 0.19
CA ASP A 441 6.80 46.85 0.93
C ASP A 441 7.18 48.26 0.43
N GLY A 442 7.26 48.42 -0.88
CA GLY A 442 7.61 49.71 -1.48
C GLY A 442 9.11 49.97 -1.62
N GLN A 443 9.98 49.23 -0.94
CA GLN A 443 11.44 49.40 -0.97
C GLN A 443 12.10 48.52 -2.03
N MET A 444 13.05 49.09 -2.76
CA MET A 444 13.87 48.35 -3.72
C MET A 444 15.00 47.61 -2.99
N ARG A 445 15.13 46.31 -3.23
CA ARG A 445 16.22 45.48 -2.72
C ARG A 445 16.98 44.85 -3.86
N THR A 446 18.27 44.65 -3.66
CA THR A 446 19.19 44.08 -4.65
C THR A 446 19.96 42.93 -4.03
N ILE A 447 20.06 41.81 -4.75
CA ILE A 447 20.96 40.70 -4.42
C ILE A 447 22.04 40.65 -5.50
N ALA A 448 23.29 40.69 -5.07
CA ALA A 448 24.47 40.62 -5.93
C ALA A 448 25.41 39.49 -5.45
N ALA A 449 26.63 39.47 -5.98
CA ALA A 449 27.64 38.51 -5.59
C ALA A 449 27.93 38.58 -4.07
N PRO A 450 28.08 37.42 -3.39
CA PRO A 450 28.40 37.38 -1.97
C PRO A 450 29.83 37.86 -1.71
N SER A 451 30.04 38.49 -0.56
CA SER A 451 31.36 38.81 -0.01
C SER A 451 32.13 37.55 0.39
N GLN A 452 33.45 37.66 0.51
CA GLN A 452 34.28 36.54 0.97
C GLN A 452 33.86 36.04 2.36
N GLN A 453 33.50 36.95 3.27
CA GLN A 453 33.04 36.58 4.61
C GLN A 453 31.73 35.78 4.57
N GLU A 454 30.79 36.13 3.69
CA GLU A 454 29.55 35.36 3.49
C GLU A 454 29.84 33.97 2.90
N ILE A 455 30.80 33.87 1.99
CA ILE A 455 31.27 32.60 1.42
C ILE A 455 31.85 31.72 2.52
N ASP A 456 32.76 32.26 3.34
CA ASP A 456 33.43 31.50 4.41
C ASP A 456 32.43 31.00 5.45
N ARG A 457 31.45 31.83 5.85
CA ARG A 457 30.36 31.41 6.76
C ARG A 457 29.49 30.32 6.16
N ALA A 458 29.09 30.44 4.90
CA ALA A 458 28.26 29.45 4.22
C ALA A 458 28.99 28.10 4.05
N MET A 459 30.28 28.14 3.72
CA MET A 459 31.14 26.96 3.65
C MET A 459 31.33 26.34 5.04
N GLY A 460 31.58 27.14 6.08
CA GLY A 460 31.69 26.67 7.47
C GLY A 460 30.48 25.86 7.92
N ARG A 461 29.26 26.32 7.61
CA ARG A 461 28.02 25.56 7.87
C ARG A 461 27.97 24.23 7.15
N MET A 462 28.44 24.16 5.90
CA MET A 462 28.51 22.89 5.16
C MET A 462 29.58 21.94 5.67
N VAL A 463 30.70 22.46 6.20
CA VAL A 463 31.70 21.63 6.88
C VAL A 463 31.12 21.05 8.17
N ASN A 464 30.31 21.81 8.92
CA ASN A 464 29.63 21.31 10.12
C ASN A 464 28.57 20.25 9.76
N TRP A 465 27.80 20.47 8.69
CA TRP A 465 26.91 19.45 8.13
C TRP A 465 27.67 18.17 7.75
N LEU A 466 28.85 18.28 7.13
CA LEU A 466 29.66 17.13 6.77
C LEU A 466 30.16 16.36 8.00
N GLN A 467 30.51 17.04 9.11
CA GLN A 467 30.88 16.34 10.35
C GLN A 467 29.70 15.54 10.91
N LEU A 468 28.49 16.11 10.91
CA LEU A 468 27.28 15.38 11.29
C LEU A 468 27.03 14.19 10.35
N ALA A 469 27.13 14.37 9.04
CA ALA A 469 26.98 13.29 8.07
C ALA A 469 27.99 12.14 8.31
N ARG A 470 29.24 12.45 8.66
CA ARG A 470 30.26 11.44 9.05
C ARG A 470 29.85 10.68 10.31
N HIS A 471 29.36 11.38 11.34
CA HIS A 471 28.85 10.73 12.55
C HIS A 471 27.65 9.83 12.22
N THR A 472 26.68 10.32 11.44
CA THR A 472 25.49 9.57 11.05
C THR A 472 25.87 8.34 10.26
N ILE A 473 26.71 8.46 9.23
CA ILE A 473 27.17 7.32 8.45
C ILE A 473 27.88 6.30 9.33
N LYS A 474 28.73 6.75 10.25
CA LYS A 474 29.43 5.84 11.18
C LYS A 474 28.44 5.06 12.05
N ALA A 475 27.37 5.70 12.51
CA ALA A 475 26.33 5.07 13.32
C ALA A 475 25.38 4.19 12.50
N GLU A 476 24.99 4.59 11.30
CA GLU A 476 24.03 3.87 10.44
C GLU A 476 24.68 2.73 9.66
N MET A 477 25.98 2.84 9.36
CA MET A 477 26.77 1.87 8.60
C MET A 477 28.11 1.61 9.29
N PRO A 478 28.09 1.09 10.52
CA PRO A 478 29.32 0.81 11.23
C PRO A 478 30.09 -0.32 10.55
N SER A 479 31.42 -0.22 10.51
CA SER A 479 32.31 -1.24 9.92
C SER A 479 32.31 -2.58 10.66
N PHE A 480 31.45 -2.75 11.66
CA PHE A 480 31.38 -3.93 12.50
C PHE A 480 30.06 -4.68 12.46
N GLU A 481 29.03 -4.18 11.78
CA GLU A 481 27.75 -4.89 11.64
C GLU A 481 27.84 -6.07 10.66
N SER A 482 27.00 -7.08 10.89
CA SER A 482 26.95 -8.35 10.18
C SER A 482 26.91 -8.19 8.65
N LEU A 483 26.04 -7.30 8.14
CA LEU A 483 25.93 -7.04 6.69
C LEU A 483 27.12 -6.29 6.10
N GLN A 484 27.81 -5.47 6.89
CA GLN A 484 28.96 -4.69 6.42
C GLN A 484 30.20 -5.58 6.25
N LEU A 485 30.25 -6.73 6.93
CA LEU A 485 31.32 -7.72 6.76
C LEU A 485 31.30 -8.36 5.36
N PHE A 486 30.19 -8.32 4.61
CA PHE A 486 30.18 -8.76 3.21
C PHE A 486 31.10 -7.94 2.28
N ARG A 487 31.64 -6.81 2.74
CA ARG A 487 32.67 -6.05 2.01
C ARG A 487 33.88 -6.90 1.60
N ILE A 488 34.16 -8.00 2.31
CA ILE A 488 35.22 -8.95 1.93
C ILE A 488 35.02 -9.55 0.53
N PHE A 489 33.79 -9.58 0.00
CA PHE A 489 33.52 -10.08 -1.36
C PHE A 489 33.66 -9.00 -2.45
N SER A 490 33.98 -7.76 -2.08
CA SER A 490 34.28 -6.71 -3.06
C SER A 490 35.60 -7.03 -3.75
N LEU A 491 35.58 -7.16 -5.08
CA LEU A 491 36.80 -7.39 -5.87
C LEU A 491 37.57 -6.09 -6.15
N ASP A 492 37.00 -4.94 -5.81
CA ASP A 492 37.67 -3.64 -5.90
C ASP A 492 38.58 -3.35 -4.68
N MET A 493 38.49 -4.16 -3.62
CA MET A 493 39.24 -3.97 -2.38
C MET A 493 39.91 -5.27 -1.93
N GLU A 494 40.95 -5.14 -1.11
CA GLU A 494 41.51 -6.29 -0.39
C GLU A 494 40.79 -6.47 0.94
N ALA A 495 40.42 -7.72 1.24
CA ALA A 495 39.81 -8.07 2.51
C ALA A 495 40.87 -8.07 3.61
N SER A 496 40.59 -7.41 4.74
CA SER A 496 41.51 -7.47 5.87
C SER A 496 41.44 -8.84 6.56
N PRO A 497 42.54 -9.35 7.13
CA PRO A 497 42.53 -10.61 7.90
C PRO A 497 41.55 -10.56 9.09
N GLU A 498 41.36 -9.38 9.67
CA GLU A 498 40.41 -9.18 10.76
C GLU A 498 38.95 -9.30 10.28
N ASP A 499 38.61 -8.75 9.12
CA ASP A 499 37.26 -8.90 8.55
C ASP A 499 36.94 -10.34 8.19
N LEU A 500 37.91 -11.07 7.62
CA LEU A 500 37.76 -12.50 7.31
C LEU A 500 37.50 -13.32 8.58
N ARG A 501 38.22 -13.03 9.67
CA ARG A 501 38.02 -13.68 10.98
C ARG A 501 36.66 -13.37 11.57
N ARG A 502 36.26 -12.10 11.57
CA ARG A 502 34.97 -11.65 12.10
C ARG A 502 33.80 -12.22 11.29
N PHE A 503 33.94 -12.27 9.97
CA PHE A 503 32.94 -12.87 9.08
C PHE A 503 32.81 -14.38 9.29
N ALA A 504 33.93 -15.11 9.40
CA ALA A 504 33.90 -16.53 9.72
C ALA A 504 33.25 -16.81 11.08
N GLY A 505 33.58 -16.01 12.10
CA GLY A 505 32.97 -16.11 13.43
C GLY A 505 31.47 -15.84 13.42
N MET A 506 31.03 -14.78 12.71
CA MET A 506 29.61 -14.44 12.53
C MET A 506 28.80 -15.60 11.92
N LEU A 507 29.38 -16.31 10.95
CA LEU A 507 28.73 -17.43 10.27
C LEU A 507 29.03 -18.80 10.91
N GLN A 508 29.79 -18.83 12.01
CA GLN A 508 30.26 -20.06 12.67
C GLN A 508 30.99 -21.01 11.70
N LEU A 509 31.75 -20.45 10.76
CA LEU A 509 32.59 -21.20 9.83
C LEU A 509 33.96 -21.47 10.45
N ASP A 510 34.59 -22.58 10.08
CA ASP A 510 36.00 -22.80 10.40
C ASP A 510 36.86 -21.73 9.71
N HIS A 511 37.45 -20.84 10.51
CA HIS A 511 38.19 -19.68 10.03
C HIS A 511 39.34 -20.08 9.09
N THR A 512 40.10 -21.11 9.47
CA THR A 512 41.29 -21.54 8.72
C THR A 512 40.89 -22.11 7.36
N GLN A 513 39.87 -22.96 7.34
CA GLN A 513 39.31 -23.53 6.12
C GLN A 513 38.71 -22.44 5.21
N PHE A 514 37.94 -21.51 5.78
CA PHE A 514 37.31 -20.43 5.03
C PHE A 514 38.34 -19.52 4.35
N VAL A 515 39.37 -19.06 5.09
CA VAL A 515 40.41 -18.18 4.53
C VAL A 515 41.14 -18.88 3.39
N ARG A 516 41.53 -20.15 3.56
CA ARG A 516 42.19 -20.93 2.52
C ARG A 516 41.33 -21.04 1.25
N GLN A 517 40.05 -21.37 1.38
CA GLN A 517 39.13 -21.48 0.24
C GLN A 517 38.87 -20.12 -0.43
N TYR A 518 38.77 -19.05 0.36
CA TYR A 518 38.60 -17.69 -0.14
C TYR A 518 39.81 -17.25 -0.98
N GLU A 519 41.03 -17.45 -0.47
CA GLU A 519 42.27 -17.10 -1.16
C GLU A 519 42.48 -17.91 -2.45
N ASP A 520 42.09 -19.19 -2.46
CA ASP A 520 42.18 -20.06 -3.65
C ASP A 520 41.26 -19.58 -4.78
N MET A 521 40.03 -19.17 -4.46
CA MET A 521 39.00 -18.82 -5.44
C MET A 521 39.05 -17.35 -5.90
N ARG A 522 39.55 -16.44 -5.05
CA ARG A 522 39.56 -14.99 -5.32
C ARG A 522 40.24 -14.61 -6.65
N PRO A 523 41.40 -15.19 -7.05
CA PRO A 523 42.03 -14.88 -8.34
C PRO A 523 41.12 -15.19 -9.54
N THR A 524 40.37 -16.29 -9.51
CA THR A 524 39.44 -16.67 -10.57
C THR A 524 38.23 -15.73 -10.61
N ALA A 525 37.69 -15.35 -9.45
CA ALA A 525 36.64 -14.33 -9.36
C ALA A 525 37.13 -12.97 -9.91
N MET A 526 38.34 -12.54 -9.55
CA MET A 526 38.96 -11.32 -10.07
C MET A 526 39.13 -11.36 -11.59
N TRP A 527 39.55 -12.49 -12.15
CA TRP A 527 39.62 -12.67 -13.60
C TRP A 527 38.25 -12.47 -14.25
N HIS A 528 37.19 -13.10 -13.73
CA HIS A 528 35.83 -12.93 -14.25
C HIS A 528 35.33 -11.48 -14.17
N PHE A 529 35.63 -10.79 -13.07
CA PHE A 529 35.29 -9.38 -12.88
C PHE A 529 35.96 -8.48 -13.92
N ARG A 530 37.27 -8.67 -14.14
CA ARG A 530 38.03 -7.92 -15.16
C ARG A 530 37.62 -8.26 -16.59
N ASN A 531 37.06 -9.45 -16.82
CA ASN A 531 36.62 -9.92 -18.14
C ASN A 531 35.10 -9.74 -18.39
N GLY A 532 34.47 -8.75 -17.76
CA GLY A 532 33.14 -8.26 -18.16
C GLY A 532 31.96 -8.76 -17.34
N CYS A 533 32.16 -9.39 -16.18
CA CYS A 533 31.07 -9.59 -15.22
C CYS A 533 30.54 -8.24 -14.71
N ALA A 534 29.22 -8.12 -14.60
CA ALA A 534 28.56 -6.85 -14.26
C ALA A 534 28.71 -6.42 -12.79
N SER A 535 29.12 -7.32 -11.90
CA SER A 535 29.32 -7.06 -10.47
C SER A 535 30.29 -8.06 -9.84
N SER A 536 30.78 -7.74 -8.63
CA SER A 536 31.60 -8.69 -7.84
C SER A 536 30.83 -9.99 -7.56
N GLU A 537 29.55 -9.89 -7.22
CA GLU A 537 28.65 -11.03 -7.01
C GLU A 537 28.60 -11.97 -8.23
N ALA A 538 28.36 -11.42 -9.43
CA ALA A 538 28.30 -12.21 -10.65
C ALA A 538 29.63 -12.91 -10.96
N ALA A 539 30.75 -12.27 -10.64
CA ALA A 539 32.08 -12.82 -10.83
C ALA A 539 32.37 -13.98 -9.86
N TRP A 540 32.00 -13.84 -8.58
CA TRP A 540 32.09 -14.92 -7.59
C TRP A 540 31.22 -16.12 -7.98
N VAL A 541 29.96 -15.90 -8.38
CA VAL A 541 29.08 -16.98 -8.85
C VAL A 541 29.65 -17.69 -10.08
N ALA A 542 30.16 -16.92 -11.06
CA ALA A 542 30.78 -17.49 -12.26
C ALA A 542 32.01 -18.34 -11.93
N SER A 543 32.86 -17.88 -11.00
CA SER A 543 34.06 -18.62 -10.56
C SER A 543 33.70 -19.93 -9.88
N PHE A 544 32.69 -19.92 -9.01
CA PHE A 544 32.24 -21.11 -8.29
C PHE A 544 31.59 -22.14 -9.23
N LYS A 545 30.75 -21.69 -10.18
CA LYS A 545 30.09 -22.57 -11.16
C LYS A 545 31.07 -23.29 -12.10
N LYS A 546 32.23 -22.69 -12.40
CA LYS A 546 33.27 -23.31 -13.25
C LYS A 546 34.22 -24.24 -12.51
N THR A 547 34.23 -24.19 -11.18
CA THR A 547 35.15 -25.01 -10.38
C THR A 547 34.66 -26.44 -10.31
N ARG A 548 35.47 -27.40 -10.76
CA ARG A 548 35.15 -28.84 -10.76
C ARG A 548 35.07 -29.46 -9.36
N GLN A 549 35.57 -28.79 -8.33
CA GLN A 549 35.66 -29.27 -6.94
C GLN A 549 34.74 -28.53 -5.96
N GLN A 550 33.46 -28.35 -6.31
CA GLN A 550 32.50 -27.61 -5.47
C GLN A 550 32.38 -28.16 -4.03
N SER A 551 32.55 -29.47 -3.83
CA SER A 551 32.51 -30.12 -2.52
C SER A 551 33.69 -29.75 -1.60
N THR A 552 34.84 -29.32 -2.15
CA THR A 552 36.03 -28.94 -1.37
C THR A 552 35.98 -27.51 -0.85
N HIS A 553 35.00 -26.71 -1.32
CA HIS A 553 34.82 -25.29 -1.01
C HIS A 553 33.58 -25.04 -0.13
N SER A 554 33.23 -25.96 0.76
CA SER A 554 32.00 -25.93 1.55
C SER A 554 31.83 -24.68 2.42
N ALA A 555 32.89 -24.19 3.06
CA ALA A 555 32.85 -23.00 3.90
C ALA A 555 32.66 -21.72 3.07
N LEU A 556 33.38 -21.60 1.94
CA LEU A 556 33.19 -20.50 0.99
C LEU A 556 31.81 -20.54 0.32
N HIS A 557 31.30 -21.73 0.00
CA HIS A 557 29.96 -21.91 -0.54
C HIS A 557 28.89 -21.43 0.44
N ALA A 558 28.98 -21.85 1.70
CA ALA A 558 28.10 -21.40 2.77
C ALA A 558 28.14 -19.87 2.96
N ALA A 559 29.29 -19.25 2.76
CA ALA A 559 29.46 -17.80 2.80
C ALA A 559 28.84 -17.09 1.58
N LEU A 560 29.07 -17.60 0.36
CA LEU A 560 28.53 -17.05 -0.89
C LEU A 560 26.99 -17.15 -0.93
N CYS A 561 26.41 -18.24 -0.45
CA CYS A 561 24.96 -18.40 -0.32
C CYS A 561 24.35 -17.25 0.50
N ARG A 562 24.97 -16.89 1.63
CA ARG A 562 24.50 -15.81 2.52
C ARG A 562 24.78 -14.43 1.95
N TYR A 563 25.90 -14.25 1.28
CA TYR A 563 26.21 -13.00 0.57
C TYR A 563 25.15 -12.64 -0.47
N ILE A 564 24.62 -13.65 -1.19
CA ILE A 564 23.56 -13.43 -2.18
C ILE A 564 22.18 -13.28 -1.50
N ALA A 565 21.89 -14.09 -0.48
CA ALA A 565 20.57 -14.16 0.14
C ALA A 565 20.28 -13.03 1.14
N TRP A 566 21.28 -12.53 1.88
CA TRP A 566 21.09 -11.53 2.93
C TRP A 566 20.91 -10.13 2.34
N GLN A 567 19.66 -9.79 2.01
CA GLN A 567 19.26 -8.51 1.42
C GLN A 567 18.51 -7.64 2.44
N ALA A 568 18.99 -6.42 2.65
CA ALA A 568 18.43 -5.48 3.63
C ALA A 568 17.62 -4.32 3.02
N ASN A 569 17.11 -4.47 1.79
CA ASN A 569 16.39 -3.40 1.11
C ASN A 569 14.87 -3.46 1.36
N THR A 570 14.29 -2.40 1.91
CA THR A 570 12.82 -2.25 2.01
C THR A 570 12.25 -1.50 0.80
N THR A 571 13.06 -0.77 0.03
CA THR A 571 12.61 -0.01 -1.16
C THR A 571 11.92 -0.89 -2.21
N SER A 572 12.37 -2.14 -2.34
CA SER A 572 11.80 -3.11 -3.27
C SER A 572 10.41 -3.60 -2.83
N ILE A 573 10.05 -3.51 -1.55
CA ILE A 573 8.68 -3.81 -1.10
C ILE A 573 7.77 -2.60 -1.29
N GLU A 574 8.23 -1.40 -0.97
CA GLU A 574 7.45 -0.16 -1.11
C GLU A 574 6.95 0.08 -2.55
N ARG A 575 7.78 -0.22 -3.56
CA ARG A 575 7.41 -0.10 -4.99
C ARG A 575 6.38 -1.15 -5.41
N ALA A 576 6.46 -2.34 -4.81
CA ALA A 576 5.52 -3.43 -5.06
C ALA A 576 4.17 -3.01 -4.51
N PHE A 577 4.20 -2.53 -3.28
CA PHE A 577 3.07 -2.00 -2.54
C PHE A 577 2.41 -0.83 -3.30
N SER A 578 3.18 0.14 -3.80
CA SER A 578 2.60 1.25 -4.57
C SER A 578 1.96 0.80 -5.89
N LYS A 579 2.53 -0.18 -6.60
CA LYS A 579 1.92 -0.73 -7.81
C LYS A 579 0.67 -1.54 -7.48
N ALA A 580 0.74 -2.39 -6.45
CA ALA A 580 -0.39 -3.14 -5.92
C ALA A 580 -1.53 -2.20 -5.56
N MET A 581 -1.29 -1.17 -4.74
CA MET A 581 -2.27 -0.16 -4.36
C MET A 581 -2.84 0.65 -5.53
N GLN A 582 -2.03 0.95 -6.55
CA GLN A 582 -2.51 1.60 -7.77
C GLN A 582 -3.45 0.70 -8.57
N SER A 583 -3.15 -0.59 -8.65
CA SER A 583 -4.04 -1.58 -9.27
C SER A 583 -5.27 -1.90 -8.41
N THR A 584 -5.19 -1.80 -7.08
CA THR A 584 -6.25 -2.28 -6.16
C THR A 584 -7.12 -1.17 -5.55
N SER A 585 -6.88 0.11 -5.89
CA SER A 585 -7.51 1.25 -5.21
C SER A 585 -9.06 1.27 -5.23
N ALA A 586 -9.61 1.93 -4.20
CA ALA A 586 -11.00 2.10 -3.73
C ALA A 586 -12.12 2.44 -4.76
N ARG A 587 -11.84 2.42 -6.07
CA ARG A 587 -12.85 2.45 -7.13
C ARG A 587 -13.39 1.08 -7.50
N ARG A 588 -12.82 0.00 -6.96
CA ARG A 588 -13.26 -1.37 -7.17
C ARG A 588 -14.18 -1.78 -6.01
N GLY A 589 -15.49 -1.69 -6.23
CA GLY A 589 -16.47 -2.26 -5.32
C GLY A 589 -16.34 -3.79 -5.36
N ASP A 590 -15.95 -4.38 -4.23
CA ASP A 590 -16.00 -5.82 -3.92
C ASP A 590 -15.05 -6.75 -4.71
N VAL A 591 -13.77 -6.78 -4.29
CA VAL A 591 -12.78 -7.77 -4.75
C VAL A 591 -12.31 -8.58 -3.54
N SER A 592 -12.58 -9.89 -3.54
CA SER A 592 -12.13 -10.80 -2.47
C SER A 592 -10.60 -10.73 -2.26
N GLU A 593 -10.13 -10.79 -1.02
CA GLU A 593 -8.69 -10.75 -0.65
C GLU A 593 -7.82 -11.72 -1.47
N HIS A 594 -8.30 -12.94 -1.73
CA HIS A 594 -7.58 -13.93 -2.53
C HIS A 594 -7.30 -13.45 -3.96
N ARG A 595 -8.25 -12.73 -4.56
CA ARG A 595 -8.08 -12.16 -5.90
C ARG A 595 -7.10 -11.00 -5.90
N VAL A 596 -7.10 -10.18 -4.85
CA VAL A 596 -6.11 -9.12 -4.67
C VAL A 596 -4.72 -9.75 -4.57
N ASP A 597 -4.57 -10.85 -3.83
CA ASP A 597 -3.32 -11.59 -3.69
C ASP A 597 -2.83 -12.21 -5.02
N ASP A 598 -3.72 -12.81 -5.82
CA ASP A 598 -3.39 -13.32 -7.15
C ASP A 598 -2.85 -12.21 -8.07
N GLU A 599 -3.50 -11.04 -8.07
CA GLU A 599 -3.05 -9.89 -8.86
C GLU A 599 -1.68 -9.37 -8.37
N VAL A 600 -1.45 -9.32 -7.05
CA VAL A 600 -0.15 -8.92 -6.47
C VAL A 600 0.98 -9.90 -6.84
N GLN A 601 0.71 -11.20 -6.80
CA GLN A 601 1.65 -12.24 -7.24
C GLN A 601 2.07 -12.00 -8.70
N LEU A 602 1.12 -11.73 -9.60
CA LEU A 602 1.42 -11.47 -11.00
C LEU A 602 2.11 -10.12 -11.23
N ILE A 603 1.70 -9.05 -10.54
CA ILE A 603 2.36 -7.74 -10.64
C ILE A 603 3.84 -7.82 -10.22
N SER A 604 4.20 -8.77 -9.34
CA SER A 604 5.59 -9.02 -8.99
C SER A 604 6.47 -9.44 -10.18
N LEU A 605 5.90 -10.14 -11.17
CA LEU A 605 6.58 -10.56 -12.41
C LEU A 605 6.89 -9.39 -13.34
N ALA A 606 6.07 -8.33 -13.33
CA ALA A 606 6.24 -7.14 -14.17
C ALA A 606 7.53 -6.36 -13.86
N ARG A 607 8.23 -6.70 -12.77
CA ARG A 607 9.33 -5.92 -12.18
C ARG A 607 10.68 -6.24 -12.81
N ASN A 608 10.80 -7.41 -13.41
CA ASN A 608 11.99 -7.82 -14.17
C ASN A 608 12.04 -7.20 -15.58
N LEU A 609 11.00 -6.45 -15.97
CA LEU A 609 10.86 -5.80 -17.28
C LEU A 609 11.34 -4.35 -17.14
N GLY A 610 12.55 -4.06 -17.64
CA GLY A 610 13.05 -2.68 -17.75
C GLY A 610 12.06 -1.79 -18.52
N ARG A 611 12.27 -0.46 -18.53
CA ARG A 611 11.34 0.58 -19.02
C ARG A 611 10.78 0.45 -20.46
N ALA A 612 11.10 -0.62 -21.21
CA ALA A 612 10.42 -0.98 -22.46
C ALA A 612 9.06 -1.63 -22.14
N ARG A 613 8.02 -1.41 -22.97
CA ARG A 613 6.71 -2.06 -22.81
C ARG A 613 6.91 -3.58 -22.64
N ALA A 614 6.52 -4.09 -21.48
CA ALA A 614 6.59 -5.49 -21.14
C ALA A 614 5.64 -6.29 -22.03
N THR A 615 6.17 -7.09 -22.95
CA THR A 615 5.39 -8.14 -23.62
C THR A 615 5.48 -9.41 -22.77
N ALA A 616 4.33 -10.04 -22.47
CA ALA A 616 4.32 -11.27 -21.69
C ALA A 616 5.03 -12.41 -22.43
N LEU A 617 4.96 -12.40 -23.76
CA LEU A 617 5.71 -13.29 -24.65
C LEU A 617 6.95 -12.59 -25.22
N PRO A 618 8.06 -13.33 -25.45
CA PRO A 618 8.25 -14.76 -25.17
C PRO A 618 8.63 -15.07 -23.70
N ARG A 619 8.82 -14.04 -22.87
CA ARG A 619 9.50 -14.15 -21.58
C ARG A 619 8.83 -15.06 -20.53
N HIS A 620 7.50 -15.10 -20.50
CA HIS A 620 6.72 -15.86 -19.52
C HIS A 620 6.05 -17.10 -20.13
N GLU A 621 6.51 -17.57 -21.29
CA GLU A 621 5.93 -18.72 -22.01
C GLU A 621 5.83 -19.97 -21.12
N SER A 622 6.91 -20.34 -20.43
CA SER A 622 6.89 -21.51 -19.54
C SER A 622 5.91 -21.37 -18.38
N LEU A 623 5.67 -20.14 -17.88
CA LEU A 623 4.68 -19.88 -16.83
C LEU A 623 3.27 -20.03 -17.39
N ILE A 624 3.05 -19.54 -18.60
CA ILE A 624 1.78 -19.65 -19.31
C ILE A 624 1.45 -21.12 -19.58
N ASP A 625 2.42 -21.94 -19.97
CA ASP A 625 2.18 -23.37 -20.20
C ASP A 625 1.83 -24.12 -18.90
N ALA A 626 2.50 -23.81 -17.80
CA ALA A 626 2.13 -24.35 -16.48
C ALA A 626 0.72 -23.92 -16.06
N ALA A 627 0.34 -22.67 -16.31
CA ALA A 627 -1.00 -22.16 -16.03
C ALA A 627 -2.07 -22.81 -16.92
N ARG A 628 -1.74 -23.14 -18.17
CA ARG A 628 -2.63 -23.88 -19.09
C ARG A 628 -2.86 -25.32 -18.64
N ALA A 629 -1.84 -25.99 -18.09
CA ALA A 629 -2.00 -27.31 -17.49
C ALA A 629 -2.97 -27.27 -16.29
N LEU A 630 -2.80 -26.30 -15.38
CA LEU A 630 -3.73 -26.07 -14.26
C LEU A 630 -5.15 -25.75 -14.74
N TRP A 631 -5.29 -25.00 -15.83
CA TRP A 631 -6.61 -24.72 -16.41
C TRP A 631 -7.31 -26.00 -16.89
N SER A 632 -6.59 -26.83 -17.65
CA SER A 632 -7.14 -28.08 -18.20
C SER A 632 -7.61 -29.01 -17.09
N GLU A 633 -6.91 -29.04 -15.96
CA GLU A 633 -7.27 -29.85 -14.79
C GLU A 633 -8.52 -29.31 -14.07
N GLN A 634 -8.69 -27.99 -13.98
CA GLN A 634 -9.64 -27.38 -13.04
C GLN A 634 -10.91 -26.75 -13.68
N PHE A 635 -10.90 -26.34 -14.95
CA PHE A 635 -11.98 -25.47 -15.51
C PHE A 635 -12.60 -25.91 -16.85
N GLY A 636 -12.07 -26.93 -17.53
CA GLY A 636 -12.65 -27.47 -18.77
C GLY A 636 -12.59 -26.51 -20.00
N PRO A 637 -13.25 -26.86 -21.13
CA PRO A 637 -13.06 -26.17 -22.41
C PRO A 637 -13.70 -24.76 -22.45
N PRO A 638 -12.98 -23.73 -22.92
CA PRO A 638 -13.49 -22.37 -23.00
C PRO A 638 -14.37 -22.14 -24.24
N ARG A 639 -15.40 -21.28 -24.12
CA ARG A 639 -16.17 -20.79 -25.27
C ARG A 639 -15.39 -19.73 -26.05
N GLU A 640 -15.43 -19.79 -27.38
CA GLU A 640 -14.80 -18.81 -28.26
C GLU A 640 -15.66 -17.56 -28.48
N ARG A 641 -14.98 -16.41 -28.61
CA ARG A 641 -15.53 -15.13 -29.10
C ARG A 641 -14.55 -14.52 -30.12
N PRO A 642 -15.03 -13.75 -31.11
CA PRO A 642 -14.17 -13.18 -32.15
C PRO A 642 -13.29 -12.04 -31.63
N ARG A 643 -12.14 -11.85 -32.29
CA ARG A 643 -11.07 -10.88 -31.95
C ARG A 643 -11.43 -9.43 -32.32
N LEU A 644 -10.78 -8.47 -31.64
CA LEU A 644 -10.71 -7.06 -32.05
C LEU A 644 -9.37 -6.75 -32.78
N PRO A 645 -9.32 -5.74 -33.68
CA PRO A 645 -8.17 -5.49 -34.57
C PRO A 645 -6.99 -4.75 -33.91
N GLU A 646 -5.81 -4.93 -34.51
CA GLU A 646 -4.45 -4.72 -33.98
C GLU A 646 -3.90 -3.26 -33.97
N HIS A 647 -4.72 -2.22 -34.19
CA HIS A 647 -4.20 -0.87 -34.49
C HIS A 647 -4.07 0.11 -33.30
N LEU A 648 -4.00 -0.36 -32.05
CA LEU A 648 -3.93 0.50 -30.85
C LEU A 648 -2.60 0.43 -30.06
N LEU A 649 -1.45 0.34 -30.74
CA LEU A 649 -0.13 0.38 -30.09
C LEU A 649 0.70 1.59 -30.55
N GLY A 650 0.74 2.59 -29.66
CA GLY A 650 1.28 3.93 -29.90
C GLY A 650 2.79 4.07 -30.16
N GLN A 651 3.11 5.28 -30.63
CA GLN A 651 4.34 5.79 -31.25
C GLN A 651 5.61 5.83 -30.35
N LYS A 652 6.78 5.69 -31.00
CA LYS A 652 8.12 5.90 -30.42
C LYS A 652 8.51 7.40 -30.36
N ARG A 653 9.32 7.80 -29.37
CA ARG A 653 9.87 9.17 -29.26
C ARG A 653 11.38 9.23 -29.53
N LYS A 654 11.79 10.37 -30.11
CA LYS A 654 13.13 10.77 -30.56
C LYS A 654 14.12 11.07 -29.40
N SER A 655 15.40 11.03 -29.75
CA SER A 655 16.61 11.20 -28.91
C SER A 655 16.74 12.57 -28.22
N VAL A 656 17.57 12.60 -27.17
CA VAL A 656 17.80 13.74 -26.26
C VAL A 656 18.87 14.69 -26.83
N LYS A 657 18.62 16.01 -26.82
CA LYS A 657 19.57 17.08 -27.19
C LYS A 657 20.46 17.49 -26.01
N GLU A 658 21.62 18.08 -26.29
CA GLU A 658 22.75 18.34 -25.38
C GLU A 658 22.52 19.37 -24.24
N ASN A 659 21.42 20.16 -24.25
CA ASN A 659 21.17 21.23 -23.28
C ASN A 659 20.02 20.92 -22.29
N THR A 660 20.08 19.81 -21.55
CA THR A 660 19.02 19.38 -20.60
C THR A 660 19.49 19.39 -19.14
N GLU A 661 18.55 19.47 -18.18
CA GLU A 661 18.81 19.27 -16.73
C GLU A 661 19.62 17.97 -16.49
N VAL A 662 19.33 16.93 -17.28
CA VAL A 662 20.03 15.64 -17.25
C VAL A 662 21.48 15.78 -17.71
N ALA A 663 21.75 16.54 -18.78
CA ALA A 663 23.10 16.81 -19.26
C ALA A 663 23.92 17.63 -18.25
N PHE A 664 23.31 18.65 -17.63
CA PHE A 664 23.94 19.43 -16.55
C PHE A 664 24.35 18.54 -15.37
N LEU A 665 23.43 17.67 -14.91
CA LEU A 665 23.72 16.72 -13.83
C LEU A 665 24.83 15.73 -14.19
N LYS A 666 24.85 15.24 -15.44
CA LYS A 666 25.89 14.32 -15.91
C LYS A 666 27.26 14.99 -15.89
N LYS A 667 27.37 16.21 -16.41
CA LYS A 667 28.62 16.99 -16.39
C LYS A 667 29.09 17.25 -14.97
N ARG A 668 28.22 17.82 -14.12
CA ARG A 668 28.55 18.11 -12.70
C ARG A 668 29.15 16.88 -12.01
N ARG A 669 28.51 15.72 -12.12
CA ARG A 669 28.95 14.51 -11.42
C ARG A 669 30.31 14.01 -11.90
N MET A 670 30.58 14.15 -13.19
CA MET A 670 31.91 13.85 -13.75
C MET A 670 32.96 14.80 -13.17
N ASP A 671 32.68 16.11 -13.15
CA ASP A 671 33.61 17.11 -12.61
C ASP A 671 33.90 16.90 -11.12
N VAL A 672 32.87 16.58 -10.31
CA VAL A 672 33.02 16.30 -8.87
C VAL A 672 33.81 15.01 -8.64
N ALA A 673 33.54 13.96 -9.41
CA ALA A 673 34.28 12.70 -9.30
C ALA A 673 35.75 12.84 -9.69
N ALA A 674 36.03 13.60 -10.77
CA ALA A 674 37.39 13.92 -11.18
C ALA A 674 38.12 14.75 -10.11
N GLY A 675 37.50 15.83 -9.62
CA GLY A 675 38.08 16.69 -8.59
C GLY A 675 38.39 15.95 -7.29
N ALA A 676 37.50 15.06 -6.84
CA ALA A 676 37.74 14.23 -5.66
C ALA A 676 38.93 13.26 -5.84
N SER A 677 39.07 12.69 -7.04
CA SER A 677 40.14 11.75 -7.39
C SER A 677 41.49 12.46 -7.52
N GLU A 678 41.54 13.58 -8.24
CA GLU A 678 42.75 14.39 -8.45
C GLU A 678 43.28 15.01 -7.15
N SER A 679 42.40 15.30 -6.19
CA SER A 679 42.79 15.87 -4.91
C SER A 679 43.41 14.86 -3.94
N GLY A 680 43.52 13.58 -4.34
CA GLY A 680 44.13 12.52 -3.53
C GLY A 680 43.47 12.33 -2.16
N ILE A 681 42.17 12.60 -2.03
CA ILE A 681 41.47 12.48 -0.75
C ILE A 681 41.33 11.00 -0.41
N ASP A 682 42.07 10.58 0.60
CA ASP A 682 41.99 9.24 1.15
C ASP A 682 40.64 9.00 1.87
N SER A 683 40.06 7.81 1.66
CA SER A 683 38.77 7.40 2.24
C SER A 683 38.80 7.42 3.77
N ARG A 684 39.91 7.01 4.39
CA ARG A 684 40.03 7.00 5.85
C ARG A 684 40.02 8.43 6.42
N THR A 685 40.65 9.36 5.71
CA THR A 685 40.60 10.79 6.05
C THR A 685 39.20 11.37 5.84
N ALA A 686 38.52 11.02 4.74
CA ALA A 686 37.17 11.50 4.43
C ALA A 686 36.08 10.99 5.37
N SER A 687 36.29 9.83 6.01
CA SER A 687 35.35 9.21 6.95
C SER A 687 35.56 9.63 8.41
N THR A 688 36.70 10.25 8.73
CA THR A 688 37.02 10.66 10.10
C THR A 688 36.38 12.02 10.43
N ALA A 689 35.42 12.02 11.35
CA ALA A 689 34.85 13.27 11.88
C ALA A 689 35.90 14.03 12.72
N ARG A 690 36.05 15.33 12.48
CA ARG A 690 36.95 16.19 13.25
C ARG A 690 36.26 16.65 14.54
N ALA A 691 37.03 16.78 15.61
CA ALA A 691 36.53 17.31 16.87
C ALA A 691 36.03 18.76 16.67
N ARG A 692 34.86 19.07 17.23
CA ARG A 692 34.25 20.40 17.23
C ARG A 692 33.90 20.79 18.66
N VAL A 693 34.00 22.09 18.95
CA VAL A 693 33.72 22.68 20.26
C VAL A 693 32.55 23.63 20.12
N VAL A 694 31.56 23.54 21.02
CA VAL A 694 30.40 24.42 21.04
C VAL A 694 30.86 25.88 21.18
N GLY A 695 30.35 26.75 20.30
CA GLY A 695 30.71 28.17 20.24
C GLY A 695 31.87 28.50 19.31
N GLN A 696 32.54 27.51 18.70
CA GLN A 696 33.62 27.72 17.71
C GLN A 696 33.18 27.27 16.32
N ASP A 697 33.66 27.96 15.27
CA ASP A 697 33.40 27.65 13.85
C ASP A 697 31.91 27.46 13.49
N GLY A 698 30.99 28.10 14.23
CA GLY A 698 29.56 27.95 14.04
C GLY A 698 29.00 26.58 14.46
N TRP A 699 29.69 25.86 15.36
CA TRP A 699 29.17 24.65 16.02
C TRP A 699 28.33 25.06 17.23
N GLU A 700 27.05 24.73 17.22
CA GLU A 700 26.09 25.12 18.26
C GLU A 700 25.65 23.90 19.09
N GLN A 701 24.88 24.17 20.15
CA GLN A 701 24.38 23.15 21.06
C GLN A 701 23.54 22.08 20.36
N ALA A 702 22.74 22.47 19.35
CA ALA A 702 21.90 21.55 18.59
C ALA A 702 22.73 20.51 17.81
N GLN A 703 23.87 20.91 17.20
CA GLN A 703 24.76 19.96 16.54
C GLN A 703 25.43 19.01 17.54
N GLU A 704 25.76 19.50 18.75
CA GLU A 704 26.35 18.66 19.79
C GLU A 704 25.36 17.63 20.34
N GLU A 705 24.09 18.00 20.51
CA GLU A 705 23.02 17.07 20.89
C GLU A 705 22.81 15.98 19.83
N GLU A 706 22.77 16.33 18.54
CA GLU A 706 22.64 15.39 17.43
C GLU A 706 23.84 14.43 17.32
N LYS A 707 25.07 14.96 17.50
CA LYS A 707 26.29 14.15 17.58
C LYS A 707 26.22 13.15 18.74
N ASN A 708 25.79 13.59 19.93
CA ASN A 708 25.66 12.74 21.11
C ASN A 708 24.59 11.65 20.90
N PHE A 709 23.46 11.98 20.28
CA PHE A 709 22.44 11.01 19.89
C PHE A 709 23.02 9.94 18.95
N THR A 710 23.73 10.37 17.91
CA THR A 710 24.35 9.49 16.93
C THR A 710 25.44 8.59 17.53
N GLN A 711 26.24 9.12 18.46
CA GLN A 711 27.23 8.32 19.20
C GLN A 711 26.59 7.28 20.11
N LYS A 712 25.48 7.61 20.79
CA LYS A 712 24.69 6.63 21.56
C LYS A 712 24.14 5.54 20.66
N LYS A 713 23.60 5.90 19.48
CA LYS A 713 23.10 4.96 18.49
C LYS A 713 24.18 3.99 18.00
N LEU A 714 25.36 4.51 17.67
CA LEU A 714 26.53 3.70 17.32
C LEU A 714 26.88 2.69 18.42
N MET A 715 26.84 3.13 19.69
CA MET A 715 27.15 2.27 20.84
C MET A 715 26.12 1.16 21.03
N ILE A 716 24.82 1.46 20.83
CA ILE A 716 23.76 0.44 20.89
C ILE A 716 23.98 -0.61 19.82
N ARG A 717 24.20 -0.19 18.56
CA ARG A 717 24.50 -1.09 17.44
C ARG A 717 25.76 -1.91 17.67
N PHE A 718 26.77 -1.34 18.29
CA PHE A 718 27.98 -2.07 18.70
C PHE A 718 27.65 -3.22 19.67
N PHE A 719 26.81 -2.98 20.68
CA PHE A 719 26.39 -4.04 21.61
C PHE A 719 25.46 -5.07 20.96
N GLU A 720 24.64 -4.68 19.99
CA GLU A 720 23.86 -5.61 19.16
C GLU A 720 24.79 -6.49 18.30
N ALA A 721 25.83 -5.93 17.71
CA ALA A 721 26.83 -6.71 16.95
C ALA A 721 27.64 -7.68 17.82
N VAL A 722 27.89 -7.33 19.09
CA VAL A 722 28.47 -8.27 20.09
C VAL A 722 27.49 -9.41 20.38
N LEU A 723 26.19 -9.11 20.53
CA LEU A 723 25.14 -10.14 20.72
C LEU A 723 25.03 -11.08 19.53
N GLU A 724 25.20 -10.57 18.31
CA GLU A 724 25.12 -11.34 17.07
C GLU A 724 26.41 -12.11 16.76
N GLY A 725 27.46 -11.97 17.56
CA GLY A 725 28.75 -12.63 17.36
C GLY A 725 29.63 -12.01 16.26
N ALA A 726 29.21 -10.90 15.65
CA ALA A 726 29.99 -10.16 14.67
C ALA A 726 31.20 -9.42 15.29
N VAL A 727 31.17 -9.16 16.59
CA VAL A 727 32.29 -8.65 17.39
C VAL A 727 32.63 -9.67 18.49
N PRO A 728 33.84 -10.28 18.48
CA PRO A 728 34.23 -11.26 19.48
C PRO A 728 34.26 -10.68 20.90
N TRP A 729 33.76 -11.42 21.88
CA TRP A 729 33.73 -11.00 23.29
C TRP A 729 35.14 -10.72 23.84
N GLU A 730 36.11 -11.53 23.40
CA GLU A 730 37.50 -11.47 23.82
C GLU A 730 38.16 -10.16 23.38
N SER A 731 37.74 -9.60 22.24
CA SER A 731 38.26 -8.32 21.73
C SER A 731 37.77 -7.08 22.48
N LEU A 732 36.80 -7.22 23.39
CA LEU A 732 36.26 -6.11 24.16
C LEU A 732 37.18 -5.75 25.33
N SER A 733 37.45 -4.46 25.49
CA SER A 733 38.08 -3.93 26.70
C SER A 733 37.17 -4.11 27.92
N GLN A 734 37.75 -4.15 29.12
CA GLN A 734 37.00 -4.30 30.37
C GLN A 734 35.87 -3.26 30.50
N ARG A 735 36.17 -1.99 30.21
CA ARG A 735 35.18 -0.91 30.22
C ARG A 735 34.01 -1.17 29.27
N LEU A 736 34.26 -1.67 28.06
CA LEU A 736 33.19 -1.99 27.11
C LEU A 736 32.36 -3.19 27.56
N ARG A 737 32.97 -4.18 28.21
CA ARG A 737 32.24 -5.33 28.80
C ARG A 737 31.28 -4.87 29.90
N GLU A 738 31.71 -3.97 30.77
CA GLU A 738 30.85 -3.39 31.81
C GLU A 738 29.66 -2.62 31.21
N HIS A 739 29.89 -1.77 30.20
CA HIS A 739 28.81 -1.06 29.51
C HIS A 739 27.84 -2.02 28.80
N TYR A 740 28.35 -3.09 28.18
CA TYR A 740 27.51 -4.12 27.55
C TYR A 740 26.61 -4.84 28.57
N LEU A 741 27.15 -5.22 29.73
CA LEU A 741 26.38 -5.88 30.78
C LEU A 741 25.26 -4.97 31.32
N ALA A 742 25.54 -3.68 31.48
CA ALA A 742 24.54 -2.69 31.86
C ALA A 742 23.44 -2.55 30.78
N TYR A 743 23.83 -2.52 29.50
CA TYR A 743 22.88 -2.52 28.38
C TYR A 743 21.98 -3.77 28.38
N ARG A 744 22.55 -4.97 28.59
CA ARG A 744 21.81 -6.24 28.70
C ARG A 744 20.80 -6.23 29.85
N ALA A 745 21.20 -5.76 31.02
CA ALA A 745 20.30 -5.64 32.17
C ALA A 745 19.14 -4.67 31.88
N HIS A 746 19.42 -3.56 31.20
CA HIS A 746 18.41 -2.59 30.78
C HIS A 746 17.45 -3.16 29.72
N ASP A 747 17.96 -3.83 28.68
CA ASP A 747 17.15 -4.45 27.63
C ASP A 747 16.28 -5.61 28.17
N ALA A 748 16.82 -6.42 29.10
CA ALA A 748 16.05 -7.45 29.80
C ALA A 748 14.90 -6.84 30.62
N LYS A 749 15.15 -5.72 31.32
CA LYS A 749 14.12 -4.97 32.05
C LYS A 749 13.05 -4.39 31.11
N LEU A 750 13.45 -3.82 29.97
CA LEU A 750 12.52 -3.33 28.95
C LEU A 750 11.66 -4.47 28.38
N SER A 751 12.26 -5.62 28.07
CA SER A 751 11.57 -6.80 27.53
C SER A 751 10.56 -7.39 28.53
N ALA A 752 10.93 -7.49 29.80
CA ALA A 752 10.03 -7.92 30.88
C ALA A 752 8.86 -6.94 31.08
N ASN A 753 9.13 -5.62 31.01
CA ASN A 753 8.11 -4.57 31.07
C ASN A 753 7.20 -4.54 29.82
N ALA A 754 7.73 -4.95 28.67
CA ALA A 754 7.01 -5.03 27.42
C ALA A 754 6.01 -6.21 27.40
N LEU A 755 6.36 -7.33 28.03
CA LEU A 755 5.48 -8.49 28.23
C LEU A 755 4.34 -8.20 29.22
N THR A 756 4.56 -7.31 30.18
CA THR A 756 3.58 -6.90 31.20
C THR A 756 2.69 -5.72 30.79
N LYS A 757 2.98 -5.02 29.69
CA LYS A 757 2.06 -4.06 29.06
C LYS A 757 0.89 -4.78 28.38
N LYS A 758 -0.09 -5.12 29.24
CA LYS A 758 -1.49 -5.52 29.06
C LYS A 758 -1.92 -5.92 27.65
N THR A 759 -2.10 -7.22 27.47
CA THR A 759 -3.22 -7.80 26.73
C THR A 759 -4.47 -6.93 26.90
N TYR A 760 -5.01 -6.41 25.80
CA TYR A 760 -6.32 -5.77 25.78
C TYR A 760 -7.35 -6.86 26.07
N LYS A 761 -7.65 -7.12 27.35
CA LYS A 761 -8.84 -7.87 27.71
C LYS A 761 -10.01 -6.97 27.34
N PHE A 762 -10.82 -7.39 26.37
CA PHE A 762 -12.11 -6.76 26.09
C PHE A 762 -12.96 -6.92 27.35
N GLN A 763 -12.91 -5.95 28.25
CA GLN A 763 -13.82 -5.91 29.39
C GLN A 763 -15.13 -5.36 28.85
N ARG A 764 -16.16 -6.22 28.82
CA ARG A 764 -17.54 -5.80 28.58
C ARG A 764 -17.82 -4.59 29.49
N PRO A 765 -18.19 -3.42 28.94
CA PRO A 765 -18.51 -2.26 29.75
C PRO A 765 -19.61 -2.63 30.76
N ALA A 766 -19.51 -2.08 31.98
CA ALA A 766 -20.55 -2.29 32.99
C ALA A 766 -21.90 -1.83 32.43
N PHE A 767 -22.94 -2.64 32.63
CA PHE A 767 -24.30 -2.29 32.25
C PHE A 767 -24.72 -1.03 33.03
N PRO A 768 -25.18 0.03 32.38
CA PRO A 768 -25.46 1.29 33.04
C PRO A 768 -26.67 1.19 33.97
N ASP A 769 -26.70 2.04 35.00
CA ASP A 769 -27.89 2.24 35.82
C ASP A 769 -28.96 2.99 35.00
N LEU A 770 -30.13 2.37 34.89
CA LEU A 770 -31.27 2.87 34.11
C LEU A 770 -32.42 3.35 35.00
N THR A 771 -32.22 3.38 36.32
CA THR A 771 -33.23 3.83 37.27
C THR A 771 -33.69 5.26 36.95
N GLY A 772 -35.00 5.49 36.92
CA GLY A 772 -35.63 6.77 36.60
C GLY A 772 -35.64 7.14 35.10
N ARG A 773 -35.04 6.33 34.22
CA ARG A 773 -35.02 6.61 32.77
C ARG A 773 -36.30 6.18 32.08
N THR A 774 -36.64 6.89 31.01
CA THR A 774 -37.78 6.54 30.17
C THR A 774 -37.40 5.51 29.10
N VAL A 775 -38.20 4.45 28.95
CA VAL A 775 -37.96 3.36 28.00
C VAL A 775 -39.08 3.24 26.98
N TRP A 776 -38.73 2.91 25.74
CA TRP A 776 -39.68 2.62 24.66
C TRP A 776 -39.21 1.43 23.83
N TRP A 777 -40.14 0.73 23.21
CA TRP A 777 -39.90 -0.40 22.32
C TRP A 777 -40.85 -0.36 21.11
N PRO A 778 -40.41 -0.83 19.93
CA PRO A 778 -41.26 -0.92 18.75
C PRO A 778 -42.27 -2.08 18.84
N GLU A 779 -43.27 -2.04 17.95
CA GLU A 779 -44.38 -2.99 17.91
C GLU A 779 -43.92 -4.44 17.68
N ASP A 780 -42.86 -4.65 16.89
CA ASP A 780 -42.24 -5.95 16.66
C ASP A 780 -41.71 -6.58 17.96
N THR A 781 -41.05 -5.78 18.78
CA THR A 781 -40.47 -6.15 20.06
C THR A 781 -41.58 -6.44 21.07
N GLN A 782 -42.64 -5.62 21.05
CA GLN A 782 -43.83 -5.83 21.86
C GLN A 782 -44.56 -7.13 21.49
N THR A 783 -44.74 -7.39 20.19
CA THR A 783 -45.40 -8.60 19.68
C THR A 783 -44.60 -9.85 20.07
N HIS A 784 -43.27 -9.78 20.05
CA HIS A 784 -42.40 -10.90 20.37
C HIS A 784 -42.33 -11.23 21.87
N ALA A 785 -42.15 -10.22 22.73
CA ALA A 785 -41.95 -10.43 24.18
C ALA A 785 -43.22 -10.29 25.03
N GLY A 786 -44.29 -9.73 24.48
CA GLY A 786 -45.54 -9.40 25.18
C GLY A 786 -45.43 -8.10 26.00
N GLU A 787 -46.41 -7.20 25.84
CA GLU A 787 -46.38 -5.87 26.46
C GLU A 787 -46.33 -5.92 28.00
N MET A 788 -47.13 -6.77 28.63
CA MET A 788 -47.14 -6.92 30.10
C MET A 788 -45.77 -7.34 30.64
N ASN A 789 -45.05 -8.20 29.91
CA ASN A 789 -43.74 -8.69 30.31
C ASN A 789 -42.68 -7.58 30.19
N LEU A 790 -42.68 -6.84 29.09
CA LEU A 790 -41.80 -5.68 28.89
C LEU A 790 -42.03 -4.61 29.97
N ARG A 791 -43.30 -4.28 30.28
CA ARG A 791 -43.65 -3.34 31.37
C ARG A 791 -43.21 -3.83 32.74
N ARG A 792 -43.23 -5.15 32.99
CA ARG A 792 -42.74 -5.74 34.24
C ARG A 792 -41.22 -5.64 34.35
N LEU A 793 -40.50 -5.93 33.27
CA LEU A 793 -39.03 -5.85 33.22
C LEU A 793 -38.52 -4.41 33.32
N ALA A 794 -39.18 -3.47 32.64
CA ALA A 794 -38.88 -2.04 32.76
C ALA A 794 -39.00 -1.56 34.22
N ARG A 795 -40.10 -1.93 34.89
CA ARG A 795 -40.30 -1.62 36.33
C ARG A 795 -39.24 -2.27 37.22
N ALA A 796 -38.84 -3.50 36.93
CA ALA A 796 -37.80 -4.21 37.67
C ALA A 796 -36.40 -3.56 37.54
N LEU A 797 -36.15 -2.80 36.47
CA LEU A 797 -34.94 -1.99 36.25
C LEU A 797 -35.14 -0.51 36.64
N GLY A 798 -36.24 -0.17 37.30
CA GLY A 798 -36.54 1.20 37.74
C GLY A 798 -36.87 2.17 36.61
N MET A 799 -37.17 1.70 35.40
CA MET A 799 -37.49 2.54 34.24
C MET A 799 -38.99 2.86 34.15
N VAL A 800 -39.32 3.99 33.53
CA VAL A 800 -40.70 4.45 33.24
C VAL A 800 -41.00 4.25 31.76
N VAL A 801 -42.14 3.67 31.42
CA VAL A 801 -42.50 3.43 30.02
C VAL A 801 -42.94 4.74 29.37
N ALA A 802 -42.28 5.13 28.28
CA ALA A 802 -42.66 6.29 27.49
C ALA A 802 -43.78 5.93 26.51
N GLU A 803 -44.77 6.81 26.38
CA GLU A 803 -45.85 6.68 25.39
C GLU A 803 -45.37 6.96 23.95
N CYS A 804 -44.25 7.66 23.80
CA CYS A 804 -43.72 8.10 22.52
C CYS A 804 -42.20 7.88 22.42
N PRO A 805 -41.68 7.40 21.26
CA PRO A 805 -40.25 7.15 21.07
C PRO A 805 -39.38 8.41 21.20
N LEU A 806 -39.94 9.61 21.00
CA LEU A 806 -39.23 10.89 21.17
C LEU A 806 -38.89 11.16 22.65
N GLN A 807 -39.73 10.71 23.57
CA GLN A 807 -39.58 10.94 25.02
C GLN A 807 -38.73 9.88 25.72
N ALA A 808 -38.48 8.74 25.08
CA ALA A 808 -37.65 7.68 25.63
C ALA A 808 -36.16 8.03 25.62
N GLN A 809 -35.46 7.74 26.71
CA GLN A 809 -33.99 7.78 26.81
C GLN A 809 -33.36 6.42 26.52
N VAL A 810 -34.14 5.35 26.69
CA VAL A 810 -33.75 3.97 26.44
C VAL A 810 -34.66 3.38 25.35
N HIS A 811 -34.06 2.76 24.36
CA HIS A 811 -34.75 2.04 23.28
C HIS A 811 -34.42 0.56 23.39
N VAL A 812 -35.45 -0.29 23.35
CA VAL A 812 -35.28 -1.73 23.33
C VAL A 812 -35.73 -2.23 21.96
N TRP A 813 -34.81 -2.79 21.20
CA TRP A 813 -35.06 -3.36 19.88
C TRP A 813 -35.03 -4.87 19.95
N LEU A 814 -35.68 -5.54 19.00
CA LEU A 814 -35.64 -7.00 18.93
C LEU A 814 -34.20 -7.51 18.76
N GLN A 815 -33.43 -6.90 17.85
CA GLN A 815 -32.00 -7.12 17.64
C GLN A 815 -31.30 -5.81 17.24
N LEU A 816 -30.04 -5.63 17.63
CA LEU A 816 -29.25 -4.46 17.21
C LEU A 816 -28.89 -4.46 15.70
N THR A 817 -29.03 -5.61 15.03
CA THR A 817 -28.65 -5.86 13.64
C THR A 817 -29.80 -5.79 12.63
N SER A 818 -31.06 -5.69 13.06
CA SER A 818 -32.20 -5.69 12.11
C SER A 818 -32.28 -4.37 11.32
N ALA A 819 -32.32 -4.49 9.99
CA ALA A 819 -32.27 -3.34 9.07
C ALA A 819 -33.57 -2.52 9.09
N GLU A 820 -34.72 -3.17 9.25
CA GLU A 820 -36.05 -2.54 9.21
C GLU A 820 -36.29 -1.65 10.46
N ALA A 821 -35.84 -2.08 11.64
CA ALA A 821 -35.92 -1.27 12.87
C ALA A 821 -34.95 -0.07 12.87
N ARG A 822 -33.82 -0.16 12.16
CA ARG A 822 -32.86 0.94 12.05
C ARG A 822 -33.47 2.16 11.37
N GLN A 823 -34.22 2.03 10.27
CA GLN A 823 -34.50 3.21 9.45
C GLN A 823 -35.53 4.18 10.05
N ALA A 824 -36.60 3.68 10.69
CA ALA A 824 -37.70 4.51 11.23
C ALA A 824 -37.38 5.20 12.57
N HIS A 825 -36.49 4.61 13.39
CA HIS A 825 -36.21 5.09 14.76
C HIS A 825 -34.78 5.60 14.97
N SER A 826 -33.82 5.27 14.09
CA SER A 826 -32.43 5.68 14.30
C SER A 826 -32.20 7.18 14.19
N TRP A 827 -33.05 7.93 13.46
CA TRP A 827 -33.01 9.39 13.47
C TRP A 827 -33.26 9.96 14.87
N LYS A 828 -34.25 9.44 15.59
CA LYS A 828 -34.60 9.84 16.96
C LYS A 828 -33.45 9.51 17.92
N VAL A 829 -32.82 8.36 17.74
CA VAL A 829 -31.65 7.91 18.53
C VAL A 829 -30.42 8.76 18.28
N ALA A 830 -30.08 9.05 17.01
CA ALA A 830 -28.93 9.85 16.64
C ALA A 830 -29.07 11.32 17.06
N LEU A 831 -30.26 11.89 16.94
CA LEU A 831 -30.52 13.27 17.35
C LEU A 831 -30.37 13.46 18.86
N HIS A 832 -31.00 12.60 19.67
CA HIS A 832 -31.07 12.77 21.13
C HIS A 832 -29.99 12.02 21.93
N GLY A 833 -29.22 11.13 21.30
CA GLY A 833 -28.13 10.41 21.97
C GLY A 833 -28.63 9.38 22.98
N LYS A 834 -29.37 8.39 22.46
CA LYS A 834 -30.11 7.43 23.29
C LYS A 834 -29.29 6.18 23.60
N PHE A 835 -29.67 5.50 24.68
CA PHE A 835 -29.19 4.15 24.98
C PHE A 835 -30.08 3.14 24.25
N VAL A 836 -29.50 2.29 23.41
CA VAL A 836 -30.22 1.27 22.64
C VAL A 836 -29.75 -0.10 23.11
N MET A 837 -30.64 -1.01 23.43
CA MET A 837 -30.28 -2.39 23.76
C MET A 837 -31.12 -3.37 22.98
N ASP A 838 -30.60 -4.58 22.74
CA ASP A 838 -31.44 -5.66 22.24
C ASP A 838 -32.33 -6.25 23.34
N LEU A 839 -33.36 -6.98 22.92
CA LEU A 839 -34.29 -7.65 23.82
C LEU A 839 -33.57 -8.65 24.73
N VAL A 840 -32.52 -9.31 24.24
CA VAL A 840 -31.69 -10.26 25.01
C VAL A 840 -30.99 -9.55 26.18
N CYS A 841 -30.52 -8.33 25.96
CA CYS A 841 -29.90 -7.46 26.96
C CYS A 841 -30.92 -7.01 28.01
N LEU A 842 -32.14 -6.66 27.61
CA LEU A 842 -33.20 -6.35 28.57
C LEU A 842 -33.57 -7.56 29.42
N LEU A 843 -33.79 -8.73 28.80
CA LEU A 843 -34.20 -9.97 29.48
C LEU A 843 -33.14 -10.46 30.46
N SER A 844 -31.87 -10.31 30.12
CA SER A 844 -30.74 -10.72 30.96
C SER A 844 -30.26 -9.65 31.94
N LYS A 845 -30.94 -8.50 32.02
CA LYS A 845 -30.52 -7.34 32.84
C LYS A 845 -29.06 -6.93 32.56
N GLY A 846 -28.67 -6.95 31.29
CA GLY A 846 -27.34 -6.55 30.85
C GLY A 846 -26.25 -7.61 30.95
N GLN A 847 -26.57 -8.84 31.38
CA GLN A 847 -25.59 -9.93 31.45
C GLN A 847 -25.27 -10.57 30.09
N ARG A 848 -26.21 -10.55 29.15
CA ARG A 848 -26.10 -11.11 27.78
C ARG A 848 -26.65 -10.10 26.78
N GLY A 849 -26.45 -10.32 25.48
CA GLY A 849 -26.92 -9.38 24.44
C GLY A 849 -26.10 -8.09 24.37
N GLY A 850 -26.39 -7.27 23.38
CA GLY A 850 -25.68 -6.02 23.10
C GLY A 850 -26.47 -4.78 23.50
N PHE A 851 -25.71 -3.71 23.75
CA PHE A 851 -26.23 -2.36 23.95
C PHE A 851 -25.29 -1.31 23.37
N LEU A 852 -25.85 -0.24 22.81
CA LEU A 852 -25.15 0.88 22.20
C LEU A 852 -25.53 2.18 22.91
N THR A 853 -24.52 2.98 23.24
CA THR A 853 -24.72 4.35 23.73
C THR A 853 -24.44 5.32 22.60
N HIS A 854 -25.45 6.07 22.16
CA HIS A 854 -25.28 7.11 21.13
C HIS A 854 -25.00 8.48 21.75
N LEU A 855 -24.13 9.26 21.13
CA LEU A 855 -23.94 10.66 21.48
C LEU A 855 -24.99 11.54 20.80
N PRO A 856 -25.53 12.54 21.50
CA PRO A 856 -26.58 13.42 20.96
C PRO A 856 -26.04 14.39 19.91
N ALA A 857 -26.50 14.28 18.66
CA ALA A 857 -26.15 15.26 17.63
C ALA A 857 -26.60 16.70 17.97
N ILE A 858 -27.70 16.82 18.75
CA ILE A 858 -28.32 18.10 19.13
C ILE A 858 -27.52 18.92 20.14
N MET A 859 -26.51 18.33 20.79
CA MET A 859 -25.61 19.03 21.72
C MET A 859 -24.54 19.85 21.00
N VAL A 860 -24.42 19.70 19.68
CA VAL A 860 -23.51 20.49 18.89
C VAL A 860 -24.26 21.71 18.35
N LYS A 861 -23.75 22.91 18.62
CA LYS A 861 -24.37 24.15 18.13
C LYS A 861 -24.49 24.16 16.60
N ARG A 862 -25.73 24.18 16.09
CA ARG A 862 -26.05 24.20 14.67
C ARG A 862 -27.22 25.15 14.36
N VAL A 863 -27.14 25.83 13.23
CA VAL A 863 -28.30 26.45 12.58
C VAL A 863 -28.79 25.48 11.52
N VAL A 864 -30.08 25.14 11.56
CA VAL A 864 -30.66 24.03 10.77
C VAL A 864 -31.71 24.56 9.83
N TYR A 865 -31.60 24.22 8.55
CA TYR A 865 -32.63 24.47 7.54
C TYR A 865 -33.15 23.15 6.98
N ILE A 866 -34.46 23.08 6.72
CA ILE A 866 -35.10 21.92 6.08
C ILE A 866 -35.77 22.44 4.81
N SER A 867 -35.40 21.89 3.65
CA SER A 867 -36.00 22.28 2.39
C SER A 867 -37.49 21.88 2.35
N PRO A 868 -38.34 22.64 1.64
CA PRO A 868 -39.74 22.26 1.47
C PRO A 868 -39.91 20.90 0.79
N GLY A 869 -39.01 20.55 -0.15
CA GLY A 869 -38.99 19.25 -0.80
C GLY A 869 -38.73 18.12 0.19
N PHE A 870 -37.73 18.28 1.06
CA PHE A 870 -37.41 17.28 2.07
C PHE A 870 -38.51 17.12 3.10
N ALA A 871 -39.13 18.22 3.55
CA ALA A 871 -40.24 18.16 4.50
C ALA A 871 -41.48 17.44 3.94
N ARG A 872 -41.70 17.51 2.63
CA ARG A 872 -42.79 16.82 1.94
C ARG A 872 -42.46 15.35 1.70
N ASP A 873 -41.25 15.05 1.24
CA ASP A 873 -40.86 13.69 0.83
C ASP A 873 -40.49 12.81 2.03
N HIS A 874 -40.07 13.42 3.15
CA HIS A 874 -39.70 12.76 4.40
C HIS A 874 -40.31 13.44 5.64
N PRO A 875 -41.66 13.44 5.77
CA PRO A 875 -42.35 14.21 6.80
C PRO A 875 -42.02 13.77 8.22
N GLU A 876 -41.74 12.49 8.45
CA GLU A 876 -41.40 11.96 9.76
C GLU A 876 -40.01 12.40 10.24
N ILE A 877 -39.00 12.33 9.36
CA ILE A 877 -37.63 12.79 9.68
C ILE A 877 -37.64 14.30 9.90
N ALA A 878 -38.35 15.04 9.05
CA ALA A 878 -38.51 16.48 9.22
C ALA A 878 -39.19 16.80 10.57
N HIS A 879 -40.25 16.08 10.94
CA HIS A 879 -40.90 16.24 12.23
C HIS A 879 -39.93 16.02 13.40
N ASP A 880 -39.15 14.95 13.38
CA ASP A 880 -38.16 14.62 14.41
C ASP A 880 -37.11 15.73 14.55
N VAL A 881 -36.51 16.16 13.44
CA VAL A 881 -35.52 17.25 13.43
C VAL A 881 -36.12 18.53 14.00
N LEU A 882 -37.34 18.89 13.58
CA LEU A 882 -38.03 20.08 14.06
C LEU A 882 -38.40 20.01 15.54
N TYR A 883 -38.77 18.84 16.03
CA TYR A 883 -39.04 18.61 17.44
C TYR A 883 -37.80 18.95 18.29
N PHE A 884 -36.63 18.47 17.87
CA PHE A 884 -35.37 18.71 18.57
C PHE A 884 -34.72 20.06 18.26
N CYS A 885 -35.20 20.85 17.31
CA CYS A 885 -34.73 22.24 17.13
C CYS A 885 -35.40 23.23 18.11
N LYS A 886 -36.30 22.75 18.98
CA LYS A 886 -36.88 23.56 20.05
C LYS A 886 -35.83 23.76 21.15
N PRO A 887 -35.58 25.00 21.62
CA PRO A 887 -34.57 25.27 22.65
C PRO A 887 -34.74 24.43 23.92
N HIS A 888 -36.01 24.17 24.29
CA HIS A 888 -36.40 23.32 25.40
C HIS A 888 -37.47 22.33 24.90
N PHE A 889 -37.22 21.03 25.06
CA PHE A 889 -38.18 19.97 24.79
C PHE A 889 -38.30 19.07 26.02
N ARG A 890 -39.36 18.24 26.09
CA ARG A 890 -39.73 17.51 27.32
C ARG A 890 -38.61 16.64 27.92
N ALA A 891 -37.59 16.27 27.14
CA ALA A 891 -36.53 15.35 27.53
C ALA A 891 -35.11 15.98 27.46
N GLY A 892 -34.97 17.31 27.36
CA GLY A 892 -33.67 17.97 27.38
C GLY A 892 -33.59 19.35 26.71
N ARG A 893 -32.35 19.81 26.52
CA ARG A 893 -32.00 21.05 25.82
C ARG A 893 -31.39 20.72 24.46
N SER A 894 -31.63 21.58 23.49
CA SER A 894 -31.00 21.51 22.17
C SER A 894 -30.19 22.76 21.88
N ASP A 895 -29.01 22.57 21.28
CA ASP A 895 -28.20 23.66 20.72
C ASP A 895 -28.44 23.84 19.21
N TRP A 896 -29.41 23.12 18.64
CA TRP A 896 -29.88 23.31 17.28
C TRP A 896 -30.93 24.42 17.23
N ARG A 897 -30.75 25.36 16.30
CA ARG A 897 -31.68 26.45 16.03
C ARG A 897 -32.22 26.31 14.60
N ARG A 898 -33.53 26.17 14.46
CA ARG A 898 -34.17 26.16 13.13
C ARG A 898 -34.15 27.54 12.50
N GLU A 899 -33.78 27.60 11.22
CA GLU A 899 -34.03 28.73 10.34
C GLU A 899 -35.21 28.44 9.40
N ARG A 900 -36.11 29.40 9.22
CA ARG A 900 -37.37 29.17 8.46
C ARG A 900 -37.26 29.58 6.99
N SER A 901 -36.37 30.49 6.68
CA SER A 901 -36.21 31.12 5.37
C SER A 901 -34.87 30.73 4.76
N LEU A 902 -34.88 30.32 3.48
CA LEU A 902 -33.66 29.98 2.76
C LEU A 902 -32.70 31.19 2.65
N PRO A 903 -33.16 32.41 2.28
CA PRO A 903 -32.33 33.61 2.32
C PRO A 903 -31.64 33.86 3.67
N ASP A 904 -32.36 33.70 4.77
CA ASP A 904 -31.81 33.93 6.13
C ASP A 904 -30.77 32.88 6.49
N PHE A 905 -31.03 31.63 6.11
CA PHE A 905 -30.10 30.54 6.30
C PHE A 905 -28.80 30.76 5.50
N LEU A 906 -28.90 31.18 4.25
CA LEU A 906 -27.73 31.46 3.41
C LEU A 906 -26.90 32.64 3.93
N ARG A 907 -27.53 33.66 4.55
CA ARG A 907 -26.81 34.73 5.25
C ARG A 907 -26.00 34.18 6.43
N GLU A 908 -26.57 33.27 7.22
CA GLU A 908 -25.84 32.59 8.29
C GLU A 908 -24.72 31.68 7.75
N VAL A 909 -24.92 31.00 6.62
CA VAL A 909 -23.88 30.20 5.94
C VAL A 909 -22.68 31.08 5.57
N GLN A 910 -22.92 32.24 4.96
CA GLN A 910 -21.86 33.18 4.59
C GLN A 910 -21.10 33.69 5.83
N LYS A 911 -21.83 34.10 6.87
CA LYS A 911 -21.25 34.57 8.14
C LYS A 911 -20.38 33.50 8.81
N VAL A 912 -20.88 32.28 8.89
CA VAL A 912 -20.19 31.14 9.52
C VAL A 912 -18.99 30.68 8.68
N THR A 913 -19.08 30.74 7.36
CA THR A 913 -17.98 30.40 6.44
C THR A 913 -16.87 31.45 6.52
N ALA A 914 -17.21 32.74 6.58
CA ALA A 914 -16.25 33.82 6.83
C ALA A 914 -15.54 33.65 8.19
N ALA A 915 -16.28 33.21 9.22
CA ALA A 915 -15.74 32.88 10.53
C ALA A 915 -15.01 31.51 10.60
N LYS A 916 -14.81 30.81 9.47
CA LYS A 916 -14.12 29.51 9.37
C LYS A 916 -14.74 28.38 10.21
N HIS A 917 -16.04 28.41 10.45
CA HIS A 917 -16.77 27.35 11.17
C HIS A 917 -17.86 26.67 10.31
N PRO A 918 -17.58 26.23 9.07
CA PRO A 918 -18.60 25.85 8.08
C PRO A 918 -19.53 24.71 8.51
N THR A 919 -19.16 23.92 9.52
CA THR A 919 -20.02 22.87 10.07
C THR A 919 -21.11 23.41 11.00
N ARG A 920 -21.11 24.70 11.39
CA ARG A 920 -22.17 25.27 12.26
C ARG A 920 -23.52 25.45 11.55
N VAL A 921 -23.57 25.27 10.24
CA VAL A 921 -24.79 25.30 9.44
C VAL A 921 -25.06 23.90 8.89
N LEU A 922 -26.31 23.47 8.91
CA LEU A 922 -26.75 22.14 8.51
C LEU A 922 -28.05 22.27 7.70
N ALA A 923 -28.10 21.68 6.51
CA ALA A 923 -29.30 21.66 5.68
C ALA A 923 -29.76 20.22 5.43
N PHE A 924 -31.07 20.01 5.54
CA PHE A 924 -31.75 18.80 5.09
C PHE A 924 -32.45 19.07 3.76
N GLY A 925 -32.15 18.26 2.75
CA GLY A 925 -32.62 18.44 1.39
C GLY A 925 -32.79 17.12 0.63
N THR A 926 -33.53 17.17 -0.47
CA THR A 926 -33.66 16.08 -1.44
C THR A 926 -32.45 16.03 -2.37
N GLU A 927 -32.29 14.96 -3.16
CA GLU A 927 -31.23 14.92 -4.20
C GLU A 927 -31.40 16.03 -5.25
N GLN A 928 -32.63 16.54 -5.45
CA GLN A 928 -32.88 17.67 -6.33
C GLN A 928 -32.36 18.98 -5.70
N ASP A 929 -32.51 19.15 -4.39
CA ASP A 929 -31.99 20.31 -3.65
C ASP A 929 -30.45 20.34 -3.64
N ARG A 930 -29.80 19.17 -3.79
CA ARG A 930 -28.33 19.04 -3.89
C ARG A 930 -27.77 19.72 -5.14
N ALA A 931 -28.55 19.82 -6.22
CA ALA A 931 -28.12 20.51 -7.44
C ALA A 931 -28.19 22.05 -7.32
N GLY A 932 -28.82 22.58 -6.27
CA GLY A 932 -28.97 24.01 -6.01
C GLY A 932 -27.95 24.59 -5.03
N GLU A 933 -28.27 25.75 -4.47
CA GLU A 933 -27.38 26.52 -3.58
C GLU A 933 -27.02 25.80 -2.27
N LEU A 934 -27.85 24.85 -1.84
CA LEU A 934 -27.64 24.05 -0.63
C LEU A 934 -26.60 22.94 -0.80
N GLY A 935 -26.36 22.45 -2.03
CA GLY A 935 -25.42 21.36 -2.31
C GLY A 935 -23.96 21.69 -2.02
N ASN A 936 -23.62 22.98 -1.96
CA ASN A 936 -22.26 23.46 -1.65
C ASN A 936 -21.95 23.46 -0.14
N LEU A 937 -22.92 23.12 0.70
CA LEU A 937 -22.74 23.09 2.15
C LEU A 937 -21.90 21.88 2.57
N LYS A 938 -20.99 22.09 3.52
CA LYS A 938 -20.20 21.01 4.10
C LYS A 938 -21.05 19.95 4.82
N LEU A 939 -22.20 20.37 5.35
CA LEU A 939 -23.20 19.49 5.97
C LEU A 939 -24.55 19.68 5.26
N PHE A 940 -24.69 19.04 4.11
CA PHE A 940 -25.95 18.82 3.42
C PHE A 940 -26.33 17.35 3.58
N LEU A 941 -27.49 17.07 4.17
CA LEU A 941 -27.93 15.71 4.49
C LEU A 941 -29.24 15.37 3.77
N THR A 942 -29.28 14.18 3.18
CA THR A 942 -30.50 13.53 2.69
C THR A 942 -30.98 12.46 3.70
N ALA A 943 -32.10 11.80 3.41
CA ALA A 943 -32.67 10.80 4.31
C ALA A 943 -31.76 9.57 4.52
N SER A 944 -30.82 9.31 3.60
CA SER A 944 -29.82 8.25 3.71
C SER A 944 -28.57 8.65 4.51
N ASP A 945 -28.37 9.94 4.80
CA ASP A 945 -27.13 10.46 5.39
C ASP A 945 -27.11 10.41 6.93
N LEU A 946 -28.02 9.64 7.54
CA LEU A 946 -28.06 9.40 8.99
C LEU A 946 -26.71 9.00 9.62
N PRO A 947 -25.85 8.16 9.00
CA PRO A 947 -24.54 7.81 9.57
C PRO A 947 -23.65 9.02 9.85
N THR A 948 -23.87 10.15 9.15
CA THR A 948 -23.12 11.40 9.36
C THR A 948 -23.42 12.06 10.72
N LEU A 949 -24.60 11.78 11.30
CA LEU A 949 -25.02 12.30 12.60
C LEU A 949 -24.90 11.26 13.72
N GLN A 950 -24.86 9.98 13.38
CA GLN A 950 -24.85 8.90 14.35
C GLN A 950 -23.42 8.66 14.87
N VAL A 951 -23.18 9.01 16.13
CA VAL A 951 -21.90 8.76 16.81
C VAL A 951 -22.13 7.80 17.98
N ILE A 952 -21.42 6.68 18.00
CA ILE A 952 -21.49 5.68 19.07
C ILE A 952 -20.34 5.90 20.06
N ASP A 953 -20.66 5.94 21.36
CA ASP A 953 -19.66 5.92 22.42
C ASP A 953 -19.17 4.47 22.63
N VAL A 954 -18.09 4.11 21.92
CA VAL A 954 -17.51 2.76 21.91
C VAL A 954 -17.09 2.32 23.32
N LYS A 955 -16.73 3.24 24.22
CA LYS A 955 -16.31 2.91 25.60
C LYS A 955 -17.48 2.48 26.48
N ARG A 956 -18.70 2.89 26.13
CA ARG A 956 -19.95 2.62 26.86
C ARG A 956 -20.92 1.73 26.08
N SER A 957 -20.42 1.05 25.05
CA SER A 957 -21.21 0.19 24.17
C SER A 957 -20.64 -1.22 24.16
N SER A 958 -21.51 -2.22 24.08
CA SER A 958 -21.17 -3.64 23.94
C SER A 958 -21.96 -4.22 22.78
N CYS A 959 -21.30 -4.86 21.81
CA CYS A 959 -22.00 -5.55 20.72
C CYS A 959 -22.51 -6.95 21.12
N GLY A 960 -22.41 -7.34 22.40
CA GLY A 960 -22.85 -8.65 22.86
C GLY A 960 -21.97 -9.83 22.39
N LEU A 961 -20.76 -9.54 21.89
CA LEU A 961 -19.74 -10.55 21.56
C LEU A 961 -19.08 -11.01 22.87
N ASP A 962 -19.73 -11.90 23.60
CA ASP A 962 -19.16 -12.51 24.81
C ASP A 962 -18.18 -13.67 24.52
N LYS A 963 -17.64 -13.77 23.29
CA LYS A 963 -16.56 -14.71 22.91
C LYS A 963 -15.61 -14.12 21.89
#